data_AF-A0AAE0WN60-F1
#
_entry.id   AF-A0AAE0WN60-F1
#
_cell.length_a   1.000
_cell.length_b   1.000
_cell.length_c   1.000
_cell.angle_alpha   90.00
_cell.angle_beta   90.00
_cell.angle_gamma   90.00
#
_symmetry.space_group_name_H-M   'P 1'
#
loop_
_entity.id
_entity.type
_entity.pdbx_description
1 polymer ?
#
loop_
_entity_poly.entity_id
_entity_poly.type
_entity_poly.pdbx_seq_one_letter_code
_entity_poly.pdbx_strand_id
1 'polypeptide(L)'
;MAELHDALKLLSPTQWSDVPQDEQELAEYMRSCFQAGELICNSVPPLATGEPFHTAQHHHKRPNEAKSAKEMHNSTARSAAVASEHESLQKHWGKPYKFGADKNPANVALYKMAGNDRHGAWFARRSVHEGLGFDRFRKAMTREIPHTLTFQEGVGSGAVRGIGADNRIEHKDVEGGGSLDVYQLSGQMPKPVTAREFVQILMTTENGLSEKSAADVEGEGKHTPRSFMNVSRPLSHPDAPDRSGFVRGQYESVEMIREIPLHKRKGAASTPNLLDSQSSEAGHGRDRGKTIGFAESRGGDAKGEQLDRGKTREEHSAEAELNPVEWIMVTRSDPGGGIPRFLVERGTPEPMLGDVTKFLDWATALDHIPGPQDDTGATVGTGQVPGSRIPKEADPSSGQAPVAAASTEPSVQRSATTPAAADAQAPGVFSNIASSLENGLETYAPTAVTQGVQNYLRPTHAPIGTETSDSDDSSDVSSLNSFMSADEHRRFPSTHEAGVNGGSSSIRSAASSEITLDTDKKNLNSHEKEVQKILREREKLDQKLAKKREEQESKLKKAQEKDSSEEVKQREKREKEIQKAEEKHRREVEKLEQKKVKELKKAEDRRQKKDEQSRSNLVARERDDFRSQLDSYKRENKLLVDRVEELQRENTVLAGRLGRLDPGVLKEAMEEVGGSEGGKKSSESVGSAKPAGYDQGVFGNVIISQNFLETFGFPSANMQGTMTSLYNIGCFFGAMSTIFTGDWLGRPRQIILGSTIIAIGAIIQTASWTVPQMIVGRIVAGLGTGMNTATAGVWQAETSKMRSRGKLVIIQMANCITGFSISNWLTLGFSFAPRDIAWRFPLAFQIFFTLCIYALCPFLPDSPRLLIRKGKHEEALEVLAALEGHGATPESASVRAQFDVIKDILDREHVNTYSWWQLVTGRGPSGLMRRMILGAAMQCMNQVSGINVTSYYMSYIFINALGISPLLSRILAACGSVDYLIFACLAYFVIERYGRRKVMMVSAAACSICWICIAIATGVSQHGGNSYINGSVAVAFFFAFFASFGMGVLGVPWLYPTEINALEMRTKGASLAMATNWICNYAVVQATLPGVQNLGYKFWIVWAVICAAFIPVTYLFYPETANRTLEDIDRFFETKPGVIIARNPLATQLSRPEVYAEQDAAIARGAEKTGRWDGDEEKASGGIAVEKVG
;
A
#
# COMPACT_ATOMS: atom_id res chain seq x y z
N MET A 1 18.22 -24.37 29.26
CA MET A 1 17.54 -24.16 27.94
C MET A 1 16.29 -25.02 27.84
N ALA A 2 16.42 -26.36 27.97
CA ALA A 2 15.29 -27.29 27.89
C ALA A 2 14.16 -26.88 28.84
N GLU A 3 14.42 -26.69 30.15
CA GLU A 3 13.38 -26.36 31.13
C GLU A 3 12.57 -25.10 30.75
N LEU A 4 13.24 -24.06 30.22
CA LEU A 4 12.57 -22.85 29.75
C LEU A 4 11.73 -23.10 28.49
N HIS A 5 12.19 -23.98 27.58
CA HIS A 5 11.41 -24.37 26.42
C HIS A 5 10.19 -25.21 26.81
N ASP A 6 10.35 -26.13 27.75
CA ASP A 6 9.27 -26.99 28.26
C ASP A 6 8.22 -26.18 29.06
N ALA A 7 8.66 -25.20 29.86
CA ALA A 7 7.76 -24.24 30.52
C ALA A 7 6.97 -23.40 29.49
N LEU A 8 7.63 -22.87 28.44
CA LEU A 8 6.95 -22.13 27.37
C LEU A 8 6.03 -23.02 26.52
N LYS A 9 6.35 -24.32 26.40
CA LYS A 9 5.51 -25.32 25.75
C LYS A 9 4.28 -25.67 26.58
N LEU A 10 4.37 -25.66 27.92
CA LEU A 10 3.20 -25.84 28.79
C LEU A 10 2.14 -24.75 28.55
N LEU A 11 2.55 -23.52 28.18
CA LEU A 11 1.62 -22.43 27.85
C LEU A 11 0.93 -22.57 26.48
N SER A 12 1.29 -23.57 25.67
CA SER A 12 0.75 -23.73 24.32
C SER A 12 -0.75 -24.06 24.29
N PRO A 13 -1.43 -23.87 23.12
CA PRO A 13 -2.87 -24.05 22.98
C PRO A 13 -3.37 -25.43 23.39
N THR A 14 -4.50 -25.48 24.09
CA THR A 14 -5.11 -26.72 24.62
C THR A 14 -6.57 -26.89 24.16
N GLN A 15 -7.11 -28.11 24.20
CA GLN A 15 -8.56 -28.32 24.09
C GLN A 15 -9.19 -28.28 25.49
N TRP A 16 -10.49 -27.98 25.56
CA TRP A 16 -11.24 -28.03 26.83
C TRP A 16 -11.38 -29.44 27.41
N SER A 17 -11.35 -30.47 26.54
CA SER A 17 -11.26 -31.88 26.93
C SER A 17 -10.00 -32.22 27.74
N ASP A 18 -8.95 -31.41 27.60
CA ASP A 18 -7.63 -31.67 28.17
C ASP A 18 -7.43 -30.89 29.48
N VAL A 19 -8.41 -30.08 29.89
CA VAL A 19 -8.45 -29.35 31.16
C VAL A 19 -9.20 -30.22 32.18
N PRO A 20 -8.58 -30.61 33.30
CA PRO A 20 -9.26 -31.40 34.32
C PRO A 20 -10.53 -30.71 34.85
N GLN A 21 -11.57 -31.52 35.06
CA GLN A 21 -12.86 -31.03 35.53
C GLN A 21 -13.09 -31.30 37.02
N ASP A 22 -12.38 -32.29 37.58
CA ASP A 22 -12.25 -32.50 39.02
C ASP A 22 -11.42 -31.38 39.69
N GLU A 23 -11.79 -31.01 40.91
CA GLU A 23 -11.19 -29.86 41.62
C GLU A 23 -9.75 -30.13 42.07
N GLN A 24 -9.41 -31.36 42.46
CA GLN A 24 -8.06 -31.71 42.89
C GLN A 24 -7.11 -31.78 41.69
N GLU A 25 -7.51 -32.47 40.62
CA GLU A 25 -6.75 -32.52 39.38
C GLU A 25 -6.57 -31.12 38.75
N LEU A 26 -7.60 -30.26 38.84
CA LEU A 26 -7.52 -28.87 38.38
C LEU A 26 -6.55 -28.03 39.22
N ALA A 27 -6.55 -28.21 40.54
CA ALA A 27 -5.59 -27.54 41.43
C ALA A 27 -4.14 -27.91 41.08
N GLU A 28 -3.85 -29.17 40.77
CA GLU A 28 -2.52 -29.60 40.32
C GLU A 28 -2.16 -29.05 38.93
N TYR A 29 -3.11 -29.07 37.99
CA TYR A 29 -2.94 -28.50 36.65
C TYR A 29 -2.62 -27.00 36.71
N MET A 30 -3.37 -26.22 37.49
CA MET A 30 -3.10 -24.79 37.70
C MET A 30 -1.75 -24.57 38.38
N ARG A 31 -1.41 -25.35 39.42
CA ARG A 31 -0.11 -25.30 40.11
C ARG A 31 1.06 -25.52 39.14
N SER A 32 0.95 -26.47 38.21
CA SER A 32 1.96 -26.71 37.17
C SER A 32 2.12 -25.51 36.22
N CYS A 33 1.02 -24.86 35.85
CA CYS A 33 1.03 -23.66 35.00
C CYS A 33 1.68 -22.46 35.71
N PHE A 34 1.43 -22.27 37.01
CA PHE A 34 2.07 -21.22 37.81
C PHE A 34 3.56 -21.47 38.03
N GLN A 35 4.00 -22.72 38.26
CA GLN A 35 5.43 -23.07 38.34
C GLN A 35 6.18 -22.78 37.01
N ALA A 36 5.55 -23.05 35.86
CA ALA A 36 6.09 -22.65 34.57
C ALA A 36 6.14 -21.11 34.42
N GLY A 37 5.10 -20.41 34.88
CA GLY A 37 5.04 -18.94 34.92
C GLY A 37 6.14 -18.29 35.76
N GLU A 38 6.39 -18.82 36.98
CA GLU A 38 7.50 -18.40 37.85
C GLU A 38 8.84 -18.55 37.11
N LEU A 39 9.12 -19.73 36.55
CA LEU A 39 10.37 -20.01 35.81
C LEU A 39 10.55 -19.07 34.62
N ILE A 40 9.48 -18.80 33.86
CA ILE A 40 9.49 -17.90 32.71
C ILE A 40 9.80 -16.47 33.14
N CYS A 41 9.10 -15.93 34.14
CA CYS A 41 9.32 -14.56 34.62
C CYS A 41 10.70 -14.38 35.29
N ASN A 42 11.15 -15.35 36.09
CA ASN A 42 12.48 -15.34 36.71
C ASN A 42 13.63 -15.55 35.69
N SER A 43 13.35 -16.08 34.49
CA SER A 43 14.32 -16.11 33.40
C SER A 43 14.59 -14.74 32.76
N VAL A 44 13.75 -13.73 32.98
CA VAL A 44 13.93 -12.39 32.40
C VAL A 44 15.06 -11.65 33.12
N PRO A 45 16.09 -11.12 32.41
CA PRO A 45 17.20 -10.44 33.06
C PRO A 45 16.75 -9.24 33.92
N PRO A 46 17.44 -8.92 35.02
CA PRO A 46 17.16 -7.72 35.81
C PRO A 46 17.52 -6.44 35.06
N LEU A 47 17.01 -5.32 35.57
CA LEU A 47 17.39 -3.98 35.09
C LEU A 47 18.90 -3.76 35.32
N ALA A 48 19.61 -3.36 34.26
CA ALA A 48 21.07 -3.25 34.27
C ALA A 48 21.62 -2.06 35.07
N THR A 49 20.74 -1.14 35.48
CA THR A 49 21.04 0.06 36.26
C THR A 49 20.02 0.16 37.39
N GLY A 50 20.41 -0.25 38.60
CA GLY A 50 19.53 -0.24 39.77
C GLY A 50 20.29 -0.59 41.05
N GLU A 51 19.81 -0.06 42.17
CA GLU A 51 20.37 -0.26 43.50
C GLU A 51 19.75 -1.51 44.16
N PRO A 52 20.52 -2.30 44.94
CA PRO A 52 19.95 -3.38 45.74
C PRO A 52 18.80 -2.91 46.65
N PHE A 53 17.77 -3.73 46.83
CA PHE A 53 16.63 -3.42 47.70
C PHE A 53 17.01 -3.07 49.16
N HIS A 54 18.14 -3.60 49.67
CA HIS A 54 18.68 -3.22 50.99
C HIS A 54 19.15 -1.76 51.08
N THR A 55 19.54 -1.12 49.96
CA THR A 55 20.11 0.24 49.94
C THR A 55 19.18 1.29 49.35
N ALA A 56 18.24 0.88 48.49
CA ALA A 56 17.26 1.78 47.88
C ALA A 56 16.27 2.36 48.91
N GLN A 57 15.75 3.56 48.64
CA GLN A 57 14.81 4.27 49.52
C GLN A 57 13.54 4.66 48.76
N HIS A 58 12.39 4.66 49.43
CA HIS A 58 11.12 5.08 48.84
C HIS A 58 11.19 6.55 48.35
N HIS A 59 10.73 6.79 47.13
CA HIS A 59 10.53 8.11 46.57
C HIS A 59 9.26 8.77 47.15
N HIS A 60 8.17 8.00 47.19
CA HIS A 60 6.89 8.44 47.75
C HIS A 60 6.85 8.31 49.27
N LYS A 61 6.04 9.17 49.92
CA LYS A 61 5.86 9.20 51.39
C LYS A 61 4.46 8.81 51.84
N ARG A 62 3.54 8.57 50.90
CA ARG A 62 2.23 7.98 51.13
C ARG A 62 1.95 6.97 49.99
N PRO A 63 1.22 5.87 50.26
CA PRO A 63 0.86 4.91 49.23
C PRO A 63 -0.13 5.52 48.23
N ASN A 64 -0.11 5.02 46.99
CA ASN A 64 -1.12 5.29 45.96
C ASN A 64 -1.35 6.79 45.60
N GLU A 65 -0.33 7.65 45.74
CA GLU A 65 -0.43 9.10 45.44
C GLU A 65 -0.65 9.43 43.95
N ALA A 66 -0.27 8.54 43.01
CA ALA A 66 -0.30 8.85 41.58
C ALA A 66 -1.70 8.72 40.97
N LYS A 67 -2.11 9.74 40.20
CA LYS A 67 -3.36 9.82 39.42
C LYS A 67 -3.15 9.67 37.90
N SER A 68 -1.89 9.59 37.45
CA SER A 68 -1.52 9.25 36.07
C SER A 68 -0.18 8.50 36.04
N ALA A 69 0.12 7.80 34.94
CA ALA A 69 1.41 7.13 34.73
C ALA A 69 2.62 8.09 34.67
N LYS A 70 2.37 9.41 34.56
CA LYS A 70 3.39 10.47 34.61
C LYS A 70 3.72 10.93 36.02
N GLU A 71 2.85 10.65 37.00
CA GLU A 71 3.04 10.95 38.42
C GLU A 71 3.65 9.77 39.17
N MET A 72 3.65 8.58 38.57
CA MET A 72 4.36 7.40 39.07
C MET A 72 5.87 7.58 38.96
N HIS A 73 6.61 7.10 39.96
CA HIS A 73 8.07 7.10 39.94
C HIS A 73 8.60 5.77 39.38
N ASN A 74 9.51 5.83 38.41
CA ASN A 74 10.21 4.64 37.89
C ASN A 74 11.40 4.32 38.80
N SER A 75 11.18 3.40 39.76
CA SER A 75 12.16 3.12 40.81
C SER A 75 13.44 2.49 40.25
N THR A 76 14.57 2.80 40.89
CA THR A 76 15.86 2.13 40.67
C THR A 76 16.04 0.89 41.54
N ALA A 77 15.09 0.57 42.43
CA ALA A 77 15.17 -0.60 43.30
C ALA A 77 15.23 -1.91 42.49
N ARG A 78 16.21 -2.76 42.80
CA ARG A 78 16.41 -4.07 42.17
C ARG A 78 16.03 -5.19 43.15
N SER A 79 15.24 -6.13 42.66
CA SER A 79 14.84 -7.35 43.37
C SER A 79 16.04 -8.12 43.94
N ALA A 80 15.77 -9.03 44.88
CA ALA A 80 16.74 -10.01 45.33
C ALA A 80 17.33 -10.83 44.16
N ALA A 81 18.52 -11.40 44.40
CA ALA A 81 19.17 -12.28 43.45
C ALA A 81 18.35 -13.55 43.27
N VAL A 82 17.99 -13.85 42.02
CA VAL A 82 17.22 -15.05 41.66
C VAL A 82 18.12 -16.29 41.81
N ALA A 83 17.55 -17.44 42.16
CA ALA A 83 18.30 -18.71 42.25
C ALA A 83 19.16 -18.98 40.99
N SER A 84 20.34 -19.56 41.19
CA SER A 84 21.38 -19.74 40.16
C SER A 84 20.92 -20.56 38.94
N GLU A 85 19.97 -21.47 39.13
CA GLU A 85 19.25 -22.17 38.06
C GLU A 85 18.64 -21.18 37.06
N HIS A 86 17.88 -20.19 37.54
CA HIS A 86 17.22 -19.17 36.73
C HIS A 86 18.22 -18.13 36.17
N GLU A 87 19.29 -17.79 36.89
CA GLU A 87 20.36 -16.93 36.37
C GLU A 87 21.00 -17.54 35.11
N SER A 88 21.15 -18.86 35.05
CA SER A 88 21.63 -19.56 33.85
C SER A 88 20.71 -19.34 32.63
N LEU A 89 19.41 -19.15 32.85
CA LEU A 89 18.39 -18.97 31.81
C LEU A 89 18.37 -17.54 31.26
N GLN A 90 18.77 -16.53 32.03
CA GLN A 90 18.80 -15.12 31.59
C GLN A 90 19.65 -14.89 30.33
N LYS A 91 20.63 -15.75 30.08
CA LYS A 91 21.52 -15.74 28.90
C LYS A 91 20.81 -16.02 27.56
N HIS A 92 19.55 -16.50 27.58
CA HIS A 92 18.76 -16.77 26.37
C HIS A 92 18.02 -15.54 25.84
N TRP A 93 17.86 -14.51 26.68
CA TRP A 93 17.28 -13.22 26.29
C TRP A 93 18.33 -12.32 25.65
N GLY A 94 17.95 -11.67 24.54
CA GLY A 94 18.79 -10.67 23.88
C GLY A 94 18.98 -9.42 24.73
N LYS A 95 19.95 -8.58 24.36
CA LYS A 95 20.16 -7.26 25.00
C LYS A 95 18.87 -6.42 24.92
N PRO A 96 18.52 -5.67 25.98
CA PRO A 96 17.28 -4.88 25.98
C PRO A 96 17.29 -3.80 24.88
N TYR A 97 16.12 -3.55 24.32
CA TYR A 97 15.93 -2.50 23.32
C TYR A 97 16.20 -1.11 23.93
N LYS A 98 16.83 -0.24 23.14
CA LYS A 98 17.04 1.18 23.51
C LYS A 98 15.99 2.05 22.82
N PHE A 99 15.25 2.80 23.62
CA PHE A 99 14.24 3.76 23.17
C PHE A 99 14.61 5.18 23.62
N GLY A 100 14.02 6.19 22.99
CA GLY A 100 14.03 7.55 23.53
C GLY A 100 13.08 7.68 24.72
N ALA A 101 13.35 8.63 25.63
CA ALA A 101 12.50 8.89 26.79
C ALA A 101 11.09 9.36 26.41
N ASP A 102 10.93 9.94 25.23
CA ASP A 102 9.66 10.30 24.60
C ASP A 102 8.78 9.08 24.25
N LYS A 103 9.41 7.93 23.96
CA LYS A 103 8.73 6.67 23.60
C LYS A 103 8.62 5.66 24.74
N ASN A 104 9.34 5.86 25.83
CA ASN A 104 9.37 4.96 26.98
C ASN A 104 9.28 5.72 28.32
N PRO A 105 8.18 6.45 28.58
CA PRO A 105 8.03 7.25 29.80
C PRO A 105 8.02 6.40 31.08
N ALA A 106 7.56 5.16 31.00
CA ALA A 106 7.52 4.18 32.10
C ALA A 106 8.84 3.37 32.26
N ASN A 107 9.93 3.77 31.58
CA ASN A 107 11.27 3.18 31.68
C ASN A 107 11.31 1.63 31.57
N VAL A 108 10.45 1.05 30.74
CA VAL A 108 10.32 -0.41 30.59
C VAL A 108 11.51 -0.98 29.84
N ALA A 109 12.16 -1.99 30.41
CA ALA A 109 13.13 -2.80 29.68
C ALA A 109 12.41 -3.86 28.85
N LEU A 110 12.48 -3.74 27.53
CA LEU A 110 11.96 -4.73 26.57
C LEU A 110 13.10 -5.65 26.09
N TYR A 111 12.94 -6.95 26.30
CA TYR A 111 13.84 -8.01 25.86
C TYR A 111 13.17 -8.88 24.80
N LYS A 112 13.96 -9.57 23.97
CA LYS A 112 13.47 -10.52 22.95
C LYS A 112 14.25 -11.84 23.01
N MET A 113 13.54 -12.95 22.87
CA MET A 113 14.06 -14.30 22.72
C MET A 113 13.43 -14.96 21.48
N ALA A 114 14.16 -15.84 20.78
CA ALA A 114 13.65 -16.51 19.58
C ALA A 114 12.70 -17.67 19.93
N GLY A 115 11.60 -17.83 19.19
CA GLY A 115 10.75 -19.01 19.25
C GLY A 115 11.27 -20.11 18.33
N ASN A 116 11.87 -21.15 18.91
CA ASN A 116 12.43 -22.28 18.14
C ASN A 116 11.34 -23.19 17.52
N ASP A 117 10.08 -22.98 17.91
CA ASP A 117 8.89 -23.76 17.53
C ASP A 117 8.20 -23.32 16.23
N ARG A 118 8.71 -22.27 15.56
CA ARG A 118 8.15 -21.66 14.32
C ARG A 118 6.91 -20.77 14.52
N HIS A 119 6.52 -20.42 15.74
CA HIS A 119 5.41 -19.48 16.01
C HIS A 119 5.94 -18.14 16.59
N GLY A 120 6.83 -17.49 15.85
CA GLY A 120 7.31 -16.14 16.16
C GLY A 120 8.49 -16.06 17.16
N ALA A 121 8.46 -15.04 18.01
CA ALA A 121 9.44 -14.74 19.04
C ALA A 121 8.73 -14.44 20.37
N TRP A 122 9.47 -14.52 21.48
CA TRP A 122 8.98 -14.13 22.80
C TRP A 122 9.51 -12.74 23.15
N PHE A 123 8.65 -11.87 23.67
CA PHE A 123 8.99 -10.54 24.16
C PHE A 123 8.70 -10.46 25.66
N ALA A 124 9.69 -10.02 26.44
CA ALA A 124 9.55 -9.77 27.87
C ALA A 124 9.66 -8.28 28.15
N ARG A 125 8.73 -7.74 28.95
CA ARG A 125 8.72 -6.40 29.52
C ARG A 125 9.04 -6.53 31.02
N ARG A 126 9.95 -5.71 31.54
CA ARG A 126 10.27 -5.59 32.97
C ARG A 126 10.41 -4.13 33.36
N SER A 127 9.73 -3.73 34.43
CA SER A 127 9.81 -2.38 35.02
C SER A 127 9.56 -2.44 36.53
N VAL A 128 9.94 -1.38 37.24
CA VAL A 128 9.71 -1.24 38.68
C VAL A 128 9.13 0.15 38.94
N HIS A 129 8.05 0.21 39.70
CA HIS A 129 7.25 1.42 39.88
C HIS A 129 6.91 1.71 41.34
N GLU A 130 6.83 2.99 41.67
CA GLU A 130 6.27 3.52 42.92
C GLU A 130 5.15 4.53 42.61
N GLY A 131 4.31 4.82 43.61
CA GLY A 131 3.12 5.68 43.46
C GLY A 131 1.84 4.92 43.09
N LEU A 132 1.95 3.65 42.69
CA LEU A 132 0.86 2.68 42.55
C LEU A 132 1.21 1.42 43.37
N GLY A 133 0.52 1.22 44.48
CA GLY A 133 0.79 0.14 45.45
C GLY A 133 0.31 -1.23 44.96
N PHE A 134 0.85 -2.29 45.57
CA PHE A 134 0.64 -3.68 45.16
C PHE A 134 -0.84 -4.07 45.11
N ASP A 135 -1.64 -3.71 46.12
CA ASP A 135 -3.05 -4.11 46.17
C ASP A 135 -3.90 -3.37 45.12
N ARG A 136 -3.57 -2.12 44.79
CA ARG A 136 -4.22 -1.37 43.71
C ARG A 136 -3.81 -1.94 42.34
N PHE A 137 -2.55 -2.36 42.18
CA PHE A 137 -2.04 -3.02 40.98
C PHE A 137 -2.71 -4.39 40.75
N ARG A 138 -2.77 -5.23 41.79
CA ARG A 138 -3.49 -6.53 41.80
C ARG A 138 -4.95 -6.38 41.37
N LYS A 139 -5.67 -5.44 42.01
CA LYS A 139 -7.07 -5.15 41.69
C LYS A 139 -7.27 -4.69 40.24
N ALA A 140 -6.36 -3.85 39.72
CA ALA A 140 -6.40 -3.42 38.32
C ALA A 140 -6.19 -4.60 37.35
N MET A 141 -5.18 -5.45 37.58
CA MET A 141 -4.94 -6.64 36.75
C MET A 141 -6.10 -7.64 36.78
N THR A 142 -6.76 -7.81 37.93
CA THR A 142 -7.91 -8.72 38.08
C THR A 142 -9.15 -8.19 37.35
N ARG A 143 -9.38 -6.87 37.37
CA ARG A 143 -10.59 -6.26 36.79
C ARG A 143 -10.48 -5.81 35.33
N GLU A 144 -9.30 -5.74 34.72
CA GLU A 144 -9.13 -5.23 33.35
C GLU A 144 -10.03 -5.94 32.32
N ILE A 145 -10.01 -7.29 32.31
CA ILE A 145 -10.78 -8.09 31.36
C ILE A 145 -12.29 -8.06 31.69
N PRO A 146 -12.75 -8.32 32.94
CA PRO A 146 -14.15 -8.15 33.33
C PRO A 146 -14.75 -6.76 33.03
N HIS A 147 -13.97 -5.69 33.19
CA HIS A 147 -14.42 -4.30 32.97
C HIS A 147 -14.96 -4.09 31.54
N THR A 148 -14.36 -4.74 30.54
CA THR A 148 -14.77 -4.59 29.13
C THR A 148 -16.17 -5.13 28.84
N LEU A 149 -16.64 -6.15 29.57
CA LEU A 149 -17.99 -6.73 29.43
C LEU A 149 -19.12 -5.73 29.72
N THR A 150 -18.81 -4.60 30.37
CA THR A 150 -19.78 -3.51 30.63
C THR A 150 -20.03 -2.63 29.39
N PHE A 151 -19.25 -2.77 28.32
CA PHE A 151 -19.33 -1.95 27.10
C PHE A 151 -19.84 -2.77 25.91
N GLN A 152 -21.13 -2.69 25.59
CA GLN A 152 -21.73 -3.47 24.49
C GLN A 152 -21.47 -2.90 23.08
N GLU A 153 -20.73 -1.80 22.93
CA GLU A 153 -20.52 -1.13 21.63
C GLU A 153 -19.29 -1.64 20.86
N GLY A 154 -19.39 -2.85 20.31
CA GLY A 154 -18.52 -3.34 19.21
C GLY A 154 -17.17 -3.95 19.60
N VAL A 155 -16.36 -4.26 18.58
CA VAL A 155 -15.10 -5.03 18.71
C VAL A 155 -14.09 -4.33 19.61
N GLY A 156 -13.70 -4.99 20.71
CA GLY A 156 -12.75 -4.46 21.68
C GLY A 156 -13.23 -3.21 22.42
N SER A 157 -14.55 -3.04 22.60
CA SER A 157 -15.10 -1.93 23.38
C SER A 157 -14.60 -1.97 24.83
N GLY A 158 -14.42 -0.81 25.46
CA GLY A 158 -13.89 -0.69 26.83
C GLY A 158 -12.44 -1.17 27.07
N ALA A 159 -11.75 -1.70 26.04
CA ALA A 159 -10.47 -2.38 26.18
C ALA A 159 -9.30 -1.44 26.56
N VAL A 160 -8.72 -1.65 27.75
CA VAL A 160 -7.60 -0.85 28.29
C VAL A 160 -6.33 -1.05 27.47
N ARG A 161 -5.89 -2.31 27.28
CA ARG A 161 -4.71 -2.68 26.47
C ARG A 161 -5.04 -3.13 25.03
N GLY A 162 -6.24 -2.80 24.53
CA GLY A 162 -6.64 -3.05 23.13
C GLY A 162 -7.17 -4.45 22.79
N ILE A 163 -7.30 -5.32 23.80
CA ILE A 163 -8.09 -6.55 23.78
C ILE A 163 -9.13 -6.43 24.91
N GLY A 164 -10.37 -6.85 24.67
CA GLY A 164 -11.43 -6.92 25.67
C GLY A 164 -12.19 -8.24 25.58
N ALA A 165 -12.88 -8.63 26.65
CA ALA A 165 -13.83 -9.73 26.64
C ALA A 165 -15.15 -9.30 26.01
N ASP A 166 -15.63 -10.13 25.08
CA ASP A 166 -16.99 -10.07 24.54
C ASP A 166 -17.93 -10.94 25.40
N ASN A 167 -17.42 -12.04 25.96
CA ASN A 167 -18.17 -12.98 26.79
C ASN A 167 -17.26 -13.72 27.81
N ARG A 168 -17.83 -14.12 28.95
CA ARG A 168 -17.23 -15.06 29.93
C ARG A 168 -17.99 -16.38 29.79
N ILE A 169 -17.28 -17.47 29.48
CA ILE A 169 -17.85 -18.77 29.14
C ILE A 169 -17.87 -19.67 30.37
N GLU A 170 -16.75 -19.73 31.09
CA GLU A 170 -16.57 -20.54 32.31
C GLU A 170 -15.89 -19.72 33.40
N HIS A 171 -16.15 -20.10 34.65
CA HIS A 171 -15.48 -19.58 35.84
C HIS A 171 -15.43 -20.66 36.92
N LYS A 172 -14.24 -20.92 37.46
CA LYS A 172 -14.00 -21.79 38.61
C LYS A 172 -13.02 -21.11 39.56
N ASP A 173 -13.42 -20.93 40.81
CA ASP A 173 -12.46 -20.67 41.90
C ASP A 173 -12.07 -22.02 42.50
N VAL A 174 -10.79 -22.18 42.86
CA VAL A 174 -10.20 -23.41 43.40
C VAL A 174 -9.58 -23.09 44.75
N GLU A 175 -10.05 -23.75 45.82
CA GLU A 175 -9.64 -23.42 47.19
C GLU A 175 -8.12 -23.57 47.38
N GLY A 176 -7.46 -22.50 47.81
CA GLY A 176 -6.00 -22.40 47.93
C GLY A 176 -5.20 -22.37 46.61
N GLY A 177 -5.81 -22.72 45.47
CA GLY A 177 -5.17 -22.76 44.14
C GLY A 177 -5.18 -21.41 43.41
N GLY A 178 -6.31 -20.70 43.46
CA GLY A 178 -6.55 -19.46 42.71
C GLY A 178 -7.83 -19.53 41.89
N SER A 179 -7.96 -18.71 40.85
CA SER A 179 -9.12 -18.69 39.95
C SER A 179 -8.75 -19.09 38.52
N LEU A 180 -9.70 -19.72 37.83
CA LEU A 180 -9.68 -20.00 36.40
C LEU A 180 -10.92 -19.37 35.75
N ASP A 181 -10.70 -18.54 34.75
CA ASP A 181 -11.73 -18.04 33.84
C ASP A 181 -11.51 -18.53 32.42
N VAL A 182 -12.59 -18.70 31.66
CA VAL A 182 -12.54 -18.80 30.20
C VAL A 182 -13.27 -17.61 29.59
N TYR A 183 -12.54 -16.75 28.87
CA TYR A 183 -13.10 -15.60 28.17
C TYR A 183 -13.04 -15.78 26.65
N GLN A 184 -14.09 -15.36 25.95
CA GLN A 184 -14.02 -15.03 24.53
C GLN A 184 -13.68 -13.54 24.41
N LEU A 185 -12.47 -13.26 23.92
CA LEU A 185 -11.93 -11.92 23.75
C LEU A 185 -12.02 -11.47 22.29
N SER A 186 -12.15 -10.16 22.05
CA SER A 186 -11.87 -9.54 20.75
C SER A 186 -10.87 -8.39 20.83
N GLY A 187 -10.22 -8.11 19.71
CA GLY A 187 -9.25 -7.02 19.59
C GLY A 187 -9.12 -6.52 18.15
N GLN A 188 -9.20 -5.20 17.97
CA GLN A 188 -9.01 -4.55 16.67
C GLN A 188 -7.53 -4.18 16.48
N MET A 189 -6.77 -5.06 15.83
CA MET A 189 -5.40 -4.78 15.43
C MET A 189 -5.30 -3.53 14.51
N PRO A 190 -4.15 -2.82 14.47
CA PRO A 190 -3.95 -1.69 13.58
C PRO A 190 -4.30 -2.02 12.12
N LYS A 191 -5.16 -1.21 11.50
CA LYS A 191 -5.67 -1.42 10.13
C LYS A 191 -4.50 -1.43 9.12
N PRO A 192 -4.49 -2.34 8.12
CA PRO A 192 -5.65 -3.03 7.55
C PRO A 192 -5.70 -4.55 7.89
N VAL A 193 -5.76 -4.89 9.18
CA VAL A 193 -5.97 -6.28 9.64
C VAL A 193 -7.42 -6.47 10.08
N THR A 194 -8.01 -7.60 9.70
CA THR A 194 -9.32 -8.10 10.16
C THR A 194 -9.37 -8.10 11.69
N ALA A 195 -10.57 -7.92 12.27
CA ALA A 195 -10.77 -8.08 13.71
C ALA A 195 -10.30 -9.47 14.17
N ARG A 196 -9.71 -9.55 15.36
CA ARG A 196 -9.30 -10.83 15.94
C ARG A 196 -10.20 -11.20 17.09
N GLU A 197 -10.41 -12.50 17.22
CA GLU A 197 -10.93 -13.08 18.45
C GLU A 197 -9.94 -14.07 19.04
N PHE A 198 -9.98 -14.23 20.35
CA PHE A 198 -9.20 -15.21 21.10
C PHE A 198 -10.16 -15.89 22.07
N VAL A 199 -9.96 -17.17 22.36
CA VAL A 199 -10.60 -17.81 23.51
C VAL A 199 -9.48 -18.28 24.41
N GLN A 200 -9.52 -17.80 25.65
CA GLN A 200 -8.37 -17.82 26.54
C GLN A 200 -8.80 -18.38 27.89
N ILE A 201 -8.06 -19.35 28.38
CA ILE A 201 -7.98 -19.63 29.81
C ILE A 201 -7.18 -18.49 30.43
N LEU A 202 -7.69 -17.92 31.51
CA LEU A 202 -7.01 -16.95 32.36
C LEU A 202 -6.94 -17.54 33.77
N MET A 203 -5.75 -18.00 34.18
CA MET A 203 -5.53 -18.52 35.53
C MET A 203 -4.85 -17.46 36.38
N THR A 204 -5.38 -17.13 37.55
CA THR A 204 -4.78 -16.13 38.45
C THR A 204 -4.56 -16.68 39.85
N THR A 205 -3.47 -16.27 40.51
CA THR A 205 -3.16 -16.66 41.89
C THR A 205 -2.28 -15.63 42.59
N GLU A 206 -2.37 -15.58 43.92
CA GLU A 206 -1.51 -14.78 44.81
C GLU A 206 -0.34 -15.61 45.36
N ASN A 207 -0.46 -16.94 45.34
CA ASN A 207 0.50 -17.92 45.87
C ASN A 207 1.38 -18.53 44.76
N GLY A 208 1.66 -17.76 43.69
CA GLY A 208 2.33 -18.24 42.48
C GLY A 208 3.86 -18.35 42.56
N LEU A 209 4.46 -17.97 43.69
CA LEU A 209 5.91 -18.01 43.92
C LEU A 209 6.29 -19.14 44.89
N SER A 210 7.41 -19.81 44.61
CA SER A 210 8.03 -20.81 45.48
C SER A 210 9.19 -20.21 46.29
N GLU A 211 9.80 -21.01 47.17
CA GLU A 211 11.04 -20.63 47.86
C GLU A 211 12.18 -20.20 46.93
N LYS A 212 12.13 -20.55 45.63
CA LYS A 212 13.12 -20.11 44.63
C LYS A 212 13.08 -18.59 44.36
N SER A 213 11.98 -17.93 44.75
CA SER A 213 11.78 -16.49 44.66
C SER A 213 11.84 -15.76 46.02
N ALA A 214 12.16 -16.47 47.11
CA ALA A 214 12.29 -15.85 48.43
C ALA A 214 13.53 -14.94 48.53
N ALA A 215 13.35 -13.75 49.10
CA ALA A 215 14.42 -12.81 49.40
C ALA A 215 14.93 -12.99 50.83
N ASP A 216 16.24 -12.85 51.07
CA ASP A 216 16.78 -12.80 52.43
C ASP A 216 16.67 -11.35 52.95
N VAL A 217 15.88 -11.14 54.01
CA VAL A 217 15.61 -9.83 54.60
C VAL A 217 16.35 -9.74 55.94
N GLU A 218 17.25 -8.76 56.07
CA GLU A 218 18.13 -8.61 57.23
C GLU A 218 17.35 -8.60 58.56
N GLY A 219 17.51 -9.69 59.33
CA GLY A 219 16.91 -9.86 60.65
C GLY A 219 15.62 -10.70 60.70
N GLU A 220 15.00 -11.01 59.56
CA GLU A 220 13.77 -11.83 59.48
C GLU A 220 13.93 -13.09 58.59
N GLY A 221 15.02 -13.19 57.82
CA GLY A 221 15.40 -14.39 57.07
C GLY A 221 14.76 -14.46 55.67
N LYS A 222 14.60 -15.68 55.15
CA LYS A 222 13.95 -15.91 53.84
C LYS A 222 12.47 -15.57 53.90
N HIS A 223 12.09 -14.52 53.18
CA HIS A 223 10.71 -14.06 53.01
C HIS A 223 10.30 -14.14 51.54
N THR A 224 9.19 -14.82 51.24
CA THR A 224 8.57 -14.79 49.91
C THR A 224 7.73 -13.52 49.77
N PRO A 225 8.05 -12.60 48.84
CA PRO A 225 7.36 -11.31 48.74
C PRO A 225 5.90 -11.48 48.27
N ARG A 226 5.03 -10.50 48.58
CA ARG A 226 3.67 -10.46 48.03
C ARG A 226 3.73 -10.52 46.49
N SER A 227 2.91 -11.40 45.90
CA SER A 227 2.93 -11.69 44.47
C SER A 227 1.51 -11.82 43.91
N PHE A 228 1.33 -11.49 42.64
CA PHE A 228 0.14 -11.87 41.90
C PHE A 228 0.56 -12.27 40.48
N MET A 229 0.14 -13.45 40.05
CA MET A 229 0.46 -14.02 38.75
C MET A 229 -0.83 -14.27 37.97
N ASN A 230 -0.80 -13.93 36.69
CA ASN A 230 -1.84 -14.19 35.70
C ASN A 230 -1.21 -14.94 34.51
N VAL A 231 -1.70 -16.14 34.22
CA VAL A 231 -1.23 -17.00 33.13
C VAL A 231 -2.35 -17.14 32.11
N SER A 232 -2.15 -16.61 30.89
CA SER A 232 -3.13 -16.71 29.80
C SER A 232 -2.70 -17.74 28.75
N ARG A 233 -3.59 -18.70 28.47
CA ARG A 233 -3.36 -19.81 27.55
C ARG A 233 -4.50 -19.92 26.51
N PRO A 234 -4.19 -20.12 25.21
CA PRO A 234 -5.23 -20.28 24.19
C PRO A 234 -6.01 -21.58 24.36
N LEU A 235 -7.32 -21.51 24.14
CA LEU A 235 -8.26 -22.61 24.30
C LEU A 235 -9.17 -22.77 23.08
N SER A 236 -9.47 -24.02 22.73
CA SER A 236 -10.67 -24.37 21.97
C SER A 236 -11.75 -24.91 22.92
N HIS A 237 -12.90 -24.24 22.96
CA HIS A 237 -14.03 -24.55 23.83
C HIS A 237 -15.27 -24.80 22.96
N PRO A 238 -16.11 -25.83 23.23
CA PRO A 238 -17.28 -26.15 22.41
C PRO A 238 -18.21 -24.95 22.19
N ASP A 239 -18.55 -24.24 23.25
CA ASP A 239 -19.48 -23.09 23.23
C ASP A 239 -18.86 -21.78 22.70
N ALA A 240 -17.62 -21.84 22.19
CA ALA A 240 -16.92 -20.70 21.59
C ALA A 240 -16.39 -21.00 20.17
N PRO A 241 -17.28 -21.35 19.22
CA PRO A 241 -16.94 -21.60 17.83
C PRO A 241 -16.45 -20.32 17.12
N ASP A 242 -15.74 -20.50 16.01
CA ASP A 242 -15.19 -19.38 15.23
C ASP A 242 -16.30 -18.48 14.66
N ARG A 243 -16.24 -17.18 14.96
CA ARG A 243 -17.28 -16.20 14.58
C ARG A 243 -16.99 -15.55 13.24
N SER A 244 -18.01 -15.48 12.38
CA SER A 244 -17.93 -14.84 11.06
C SER A 244 -17.50 -13.37 11.15
N GLY A 245 -16.40 -13.01 10.48
CA GLY A 245 -15.84 -11.64 10.48
C GLY A 245 -14.66 -11.44 11.44
N PHE A 246 -14.33 -12.43 12.26
CA PHE A 246 -13.10 -12.46 13.06
C PHE A 246 -12.08 -13.45 12.49
N VAL A 247 -10.80 -13.23 12.79
CA VAL A 247 -9.74 -14.23 12.61
C VAL A 247 -9.35 -14.76 13.99
N ARG A 248 -9.61 -16.04 14.25
CA ARG A 248 -9.20 -16.73 15.48
C ARG A 248 -7.69 -16.65 15.66
N GLY A 249 -7.28 -16.05 16.77
CA GLY A 249 -5.90 -15.91 17.20
C GLY A 249 -5.52 -16.89 18.30
N GLN A 250 -4.23 -16.89 18.61
CA GLN A 250 -3.63 -17.56 19.77
C GLN A 250 -2.79 -16.51 20.48
N TYR A 251 -2.93 -16.39 21.80
CA TYR A 251 -2.20 -15.42 22.61
C TYR A 251 -1.68 -16.08 23.89
N GLU A 252 -0.37 -16.32 23.97
CA GLU A 252 0.28 -16.82 25.18
C GLU A 252 0.90 -15.65 25.95
N SER A 253 0.52 -15.52 27.23
CA SER A 253 1.12 -14.55 28.15
C SER A 253 1.30 -15.09 29.56
N VAL A 254 2.32 -14.56 30.24
CA VAL A 254 2.46 -14.60 31.70
C VAL A 254 2.67 -13.16 32.15
N GLU A 255 1.83 -12.71 33.07
CA GLU A 255 2.01 -11.45 33.79
C GLU A 255 2.21 -11.75 35.26
N MET A 256 3.20 -11.10 35.87
CA MET A 256 3.53 -11.27 37.28
C MET A 256 3.91 -9.91 37.87
N ILE A 257 3.26 -9.55 38.97
CA ILE A 257 3.74 -8.49 39.85
C ILE A 257 4.30 -9.10 41.14
N ARG A 258 5.35 -8.48 41.67
CA ARG A 258 5.84 -8.76 43.03
C ARG A 258 6.32 -7.49 43.72
N GLU A 259 6.16 -7.48 45.03
CA GLU A 259 6.66 -6.45 45.92
C GLU A 259 8.19 -6.54 46.05
N ILE A 260 8.90 -5.40 46.00
CA ILE A 260 10.29 -5.29 46.45
C ILE A 260 10.28 -4.66 47.85
N PRO A 261 10.50 -5.43 48.93
CA PRO A 261 10.51 -4.87 50.29
C PRO A 261 11.74 -3.98 50.48
N LEU A 262 11.54 -2.68 50.72
CA LEU A 262 12.63 -1.79 51.14
C LEU A 262 12.82 -1.84 52.67
N HIS A 263 14.00 -1.42 53.14
CA HIS A 263 14.49 -1.75 54.48
C HIS A 263 13.66 -1.10 55.62
N LYS A 264 13.36 -1.89 56.67
CA LYS A 264 12.43 -1.53 57.76
C LYS A 264 12.81 -0.26 58.53
N ARG A 265 11.81 0.58 58.82
CA ARG A 265 11.86 1.46 60.01
C ARG A 265 11.74 0.60 61.27
N LYS A 266 12.60 0.87 62.27
CA LYS A 266 12.55 0.18 63.57
C LYS A 266 11.18 0.35 64.23
N GLY A 267 10.58 -0.75 64.69
CA GLY A 267 9.27 -0.75 65.36
C GLY A 267 8.08 -0.98 64.41
N ALA A 268 8.20 -1.96 63.50
CA ALA A 268 7.08 -2.46 62.70
C ALA A 268 7.07 -4.00 62.66
N ALA A 269 5.91 -4.61 62.94
CA ALA A 269 5.61 -5.97 62.53
C ALA A 269 5.61 -6.09 60.99
N SER A 270 5.86 -7.30 60.48
CA SER A 270 6.10 -7.57 59.06
C SER A 270 4.85 -7.58 58.19
N THR A 271 5.07 -7.41 56.88
CA THR A 271 4.20 -7.90 55.81
C THR A 271 3.91 -9.39 56.05
N PRO A 272 2.68 -9.90 55.83
CA PRO A 272 2.36 -11.31 56.06
C PRO A 272 3.27 -12.23 55.23
N ASN A 273 3.99 -13.11 55.92
CA ASN A 273 4.92 -14.05 55.32
C ASN A 273 4.16 -15.30 54.84
N LEU A 274 4.20 -15.59 53.53
CA LEU A 274 3.47 -16.71 52.93
C LEU A 274 3.96 -18.10 53.39
N LEU A 275 5.11 -18.18 54.07
CA LEU A 275 5.62 -19.40 54.67
C LEU A 275 5.02 -19.68 56.06
N ASP A 276 4.65 -18.64 56.82
CA ASP A 276 4.09 -18.81 58.17
C ASP A 276 2.62 -19.26 58.14
N SER A 277 1.85 -18.84 57.13
CA SER A 277 0.44 -19.24 57.01
C SER A 277 0.25 -20.76 56.86
N GLN A 278 1.14 -21.43 56.11
CA GLN A 278 1.13 -22.89 55.93
C GLN A 278 1.45 -23.68 57.22
N SER A 279 1.97 -23.02 58.27
CA SER A 279 2.23 -23.65 59.57
C SER A 279 1.01 -23.67 60.52
N SER A 280 -0.10 -23.02 60.15
CA SER A 280 -1.12 -22.57 61.11
C SER A 280 -2.40 -23.42 61.21
N GLU A 281 -2.56 -24.50 60.44
CA GLU A 281 -3.76 -25.36 60.45
C GLU A 281 -3.94 -26.24 61.72
N ALA A 282 -3.22 -25.94 62.80
CA ALA A 282 -3.20 -26.72 64.05
C ALA A 282 -3.52 -25.89 65.31
N GLY A 283 -4.57 -25.06 65.29
CA GLY A 283 -4.96 -24.24 66.45
C GLY A 283 -6.43 -23.79 66.51
N HIS A 284 -7.17 -24.24 67.51
CA HIS A 284 -8.55 -23.80 67.79
C HIS A 284 -8.59 -22.46 68.58
N GLY A 285 -9.41 -21.51 68.11
CA GLY A 285 -10.52 -21.03 68.96
C GLY A 285 -10.70 -19.51 69.26
N ARG A 286 -11.98 -19.11 69.17
CA ARG A 286 -12.68 -17.97 69.80
C ARG A 286 -12.70 -16.60 69.08
N ASP A 287 -13.72 -15.83 69.48
CA ASP A 287 -14.39 -14.72 68.80
C ASP A 287 -14.75 -13.60 69.81
N ARG A 288 -15.22 -12.43 69.31
CA ARG A 288 -15.71 -11.16 69.92
C ARG A 288 -14.80 -9.95 69.64
N GLY A 289 -15.30 -8.73 69.39
CA GLY A 289 -16.68 -8.32 69.08
C GLY A 289 -17.07 -6.89 69.51
N LYS A 290 -17.74 -6.15 68.59
CA LYS A 290 -18.67 -5.00 68.78
C LYS A 290 -18.20 -3.55 69.14
N THR A 291 -18.65 -2.64 68.26
CA THR A 291 -19.37 -1.33 68.45
C THR A 291 -18.69 -0.01 68.90
N ILE A 292 -18.79 0.98 67.98
CA ILE A 292 -19.42 2.34 68.09
C ILE A 292 -18.96 3.33 69.18
N GLY A 293 -18.62 4.56 68.74
CA GLY A 293 -18.56 5.79 69.55
C GLY A 293 -18.61 7.05 68.66
N PHE A 294 -19.10 8.19 69.17
CA PHE A 294 -19.42 9.39 68.35
C PHE A 294 -19.14 10.71 69.12
N ALA A 295 -18.92 11.80 68.37
CA ALA A 295 -18.96 13.22 68.76
C ALA A 295 -17.84 13.90 69.61
N GLU A 296 -17.51 15.12 69.14
CA GLU A 296 -17.35 16.41 69.87
C GLU A 296 -16.15 16.74 70.80
N SER A 297 -15.24 17.55 70.20
CA SER A 297 -15.05 18.99 70.54
C SER A 297 -13.83 19.46 71.36
N ARG A 298 -13.42 20.70 71.03
CA ARG A 298 -12.45 21.60 71.69
C ARG A 298 -10.98 21.12 71.70
N GLY A 299 -10.06 22.08 71.86
CA GLY A 299 -8.62 21.87 71.79
C GLY A 299 -7.83 22.95 72.52
N GLY A 300 -6.50 22.78 72.60
CA GLY A 300 -5.55 23.61 73.37
C GLY A 300 -5.60 23.24 74.86
N ASP A 301 -4.59 22.60 75.45
CA ASP A 301 -3.19 23.04 75.39
C ASP A 301 -2.15 21.94 75.76
N ALA A 302 -0.88 22.27 75.50
CA ALA A 302 0.37 21.75 76.08
C ALA A 302 0.54 20.28 76.57
N LYS A 303 1.51 19.59 75.93
CA LYS A 303 2.45 18.56 76.48
C LYS A 303 1.86 17.29 77.12
N GLY A 304 1.76 16.23 76.32
CA GLY A 304 1.51 14.88 76.82
C GLY A 304 2.79 14.08 77.13
N GLU A 305 2.80 13.41 78.28
CA GLU A 305 3.31 12.04 78.38
C GLU A 305 2.10 11.10 78.27
N GLN A 306 2.03 10.22 77.26
CA GLN A 306 1.26 8.98 77.42
C GLN A 306 1.60 7.89 76.40
N LEU A 307 1.97 6.74 76.97
CA LEU A 307 1.68 5.37 76.55
C LEU A 307 1.51 5.06 75.05
N ASP A 308 2.50 4.32 74.58
CA ASP A 308 2.44 3.28 73.55
C ASP A 308 1.03 2.76 73.23
N ARG A 309 0.52 3.15 72.06
CA ARG A 309 -0.69 2.58 71.44
C ARG A 309 -0.24 1.75 70.25
N GLY A 310 -0.45 0.44 70.33
CA GLY A 310 -0.08 -0.48 69.25
C GLY A 310 -0.69 -0.06 67.92
N LYS A 311 0.17 0.01 66.88
CA LYS A 311 -0.19 0.33 65.50
C LYS A 311 -1.37 -0.53 65.03
N THR A 312 -2.35 0.07 64.37
CA THR A 312 -3.47 -0.69 63.81
C THR A 312 -3.02 -1.49 62.59
N ARG A 313 -3.75 -2.55 62.26
CA ARG A 313 -3.55 -3.36 61.04
C ARG A 313 -3.61 -2.51 59.75
N GLU A 314 -4.27 -1.36 59.80
CA GLU A 314 -4.36 -0.39 58.69
C GLU A 314 -3.04 0.35 58.45
N GLU A 315 -2.31 0.76 59.50
CA GLU A 315 -1.00 1.42 59.36
C GLU A 315 0.04 0.47 58.75
N HIS A 316 0.02 -0.80 59.13
CA HIS A 316 0.87 -1.84 58.52
C HIS A 316 0.55 -2.07 57.04
N SER A 317 -0.73 -2.04 56.66
CA SER A 317 -1.15 -2.10 55.26
C SER A 317 -0.68 -0.87 54.47
N ALA A 318 -0.69 0.32 55.08
CA ALA A 318 -0.25 1.55 54.43
C ALA A 318 1.28 1.65 54.25
N GLU A 319 2.07 1.07 55.16
CA GLU A 319 3.54 1.01 55.03
C GLU A 319 3.97 -0.03 53.97
N ALA A 320 3.26 -1.15 53.83
CA ALA A 320 3.50 -2.12 52.76
C ALA A 320 3.17 -1.57 51.35
N GLU A 321 2.09 -0.80 51.21
CA GLU A 321 1.72 -0.16 49.92
C GLU A 321 2.64 0.99 49.47
N LEU A 322 3.73 1.26 50.20
CA LEU A 322 4.84 2.13 49.78
C LEU A 322 5.96 1.39 49.02
N ASN A 323 6.01 0.06 49.09
CA ASN A 323 7.08 -0.71 48.45
C ASN A 323 7.01 -0.63 46.92
N PRO A 324 8.15 -0.53 46.21
CA PRO A 324 8.18 -0.60 44.76
C PRO A 324 7.59 -1.92 44.24
N VAL A 325 6.69 -1.83 43.27
CA VAL A 325 6.12 -2.99 42.58
C VAL A 325 6.96 -3.29 41.34
N GLU A 326 7.57 -4.46 41.29
CA GLU A 326 8.19 -4.99 40.08
C GLU A 326 7.12 -5.68 39.22
N TRP A 327 7.02 -5.27 37.95
CA TRP A 327 6.13 -5.86 36.96
C TRP A 327 6.93 -6.56 35.87
N ILE A 328 6.62 -7.85 35.64
CA ILE A 328 7.18 -8.66 34.58
C ILE A 328 6.03 -9.18 33.71
N MET A 329 6.14 -9.01 32.39
CA MET A 329 5.19 -9.53 31.42
C MET A 329 5.93 -10.20 30.27
N VAL A 330 5.70 -11.49 30.07
CA VAL A 330 6.20 -12.26 28.94
C VAL A 330 5.04 -12.56 27.99
N THR A 331 5.21 -12.21 26.71
CA THR A 331 4.15 -12.28 25.68
C THR A 331 4.71 -12.81 24.36
N ARG A 332 3.96 -13.66 23.67
CA ARG A 332 4.31 -14.15 22.33
C ARG A 332 4.12 -13.06 21.27
N SER A 333 4.97 -13.02 20.25
CA SER A 333 4.92 -11.99 19.21
C SER A 333 3.81 -12.21 18.19
N ASP A 334 3.56 -13.47 17.81
CA ASP A 334 2.69 -13.84 16.70
C ASP A 334 1.32 -14.25 17.24
N PRO A 335 0.28 -13.39 17.14
CA PRO A 335 -1.06 -13.73 17.62
C PRO A 335 -1.79 -14.77 16.75
N GLY A 336 -1.09 -15.48 15.85
CA GLY A 336 -1.65 -16.46 14.92
C GLY A 336 -2.27 -15.83 13.67
N GLY A 337 -3.08 -16.59 12.94
CA GLY A 337 -3.83 -16.09 11.77
C GLY A 337 -3.01 -15.85 10.50
N GLY A 338 -1.67 -15.99 10.51
CA GLY A 338 -0.84 -15.98 9.30
C GLY A 338 -0.37 -14.61 8.82
N ILE A 339 -0.08 -13.67 9.73
CA ILE A 339 0.67 -12.44 9.37
C ILE A 339 2.15 -12.84 9.14
N PRO A 340 2.85 -12.30 8.12
CA PRO A 340 4.27 -12.59 7.93
C PRO A 340 5.11 -12.13 9.13
N ARG A 341 5.90 -13.04 9.73
CA ARG A 341 6.66 -12.78 10.98
C ARG A 341 7.50 -11.50 10.95
N PHE A 342 8.15 -11.19 9.83
CA PHE A 342 8.96 -9.96 9.70
C PHE A 342 8.14 -8.67 9.87
N LEU A 343 6.84 -8.71 9.54
CA LEU A 343 5.92 -7.58 9.59
C LEU A 343 5.36 -7.39 11.01
N VAL A 344 5.16 -8.50 11.73
CA VAL A 344 4.93 -8.53 13.17
C VAL A 344 6.15 -7.97 13.92
N GLU A 345 7.31 -8.62 13.82
CA GLU A 345 8.50 -8.33 14.62
C GLU A 345 9.08 -6.93 14.41
N ARG A 346 8.84 -6.31 13.24
CA ARG A 346 9.29 -4.95 12.92
C ARG A 346 8.36 -3.85 13.44
N GLY A 347 7.08 -4.15 13.68
CA GLY A 347 6.08 -3.20 14.18
C GLY A 347 5.80 -3.29 15.69
N THR A 348 6.06 -4.46 16.29
CA THR A 348 5.66 -4.79 17.69
C THR A 348 6.29 -3.95 18.81
N PRO A 349 7.59 -3.53 18.77
CA PRO A 349 8.24 -2.96 19.96
C PRO A 349 7.68 -1.64 20.50
N GLU A 350 7.25 -0.71 19.65
CA GLU A 350 6.75 0.61 20.12
C GLU A 350 5.31 0.54 20.67
N PRO A 351 4.34 -0.16 20.04
CA PRO A 351 3.00 -0.38 20.62
C PRO A 351 3.02 -1.02 22.00
N MET A 352 3.89 -2.02 22.23
CA MET A 352 4.02 -2.71 23.53
C MET A 352 4.35 -1.79 24.72
N LEU A 353 4.98 -0.63 24.48
CA LEU A 353 5.24 0.39 25.50
C LEU A 353 4.04 1.32 25.70
N GLY A 354 3.32 1.63 24.61
CA GLY A 354 2.07 2.38 24.66
C GLY A 354 1.01 1.65 25.49
N ASP A 355 0.88 0.33 25.34
CA ASP A 355 -0.10 -0.47 26.08
C ASP A 355 0.23 -0.57 27.60
N VAL A 356 1.51 -0.59 27.97
CA VAL A 356 1.94 -0.42 29.38
C VAL A 356 1.47 0.94 29.92
N THR A 357 1.70 2.01 29.16
CA THR A 357 1.35 3.37 29.60
C THR A 357 -0.17 3.53 29.79
N LYS A 358 -0.99 3.01 28.86
CA LYS A 358 -2.47 2.99 28.98
C LYS A 358 -2.95 2.29 30.25
N PHE A 359 -2.38 1.13 30.58
CA PHE A 359 -2.78 0.36 31.75
C PHE A 359 -2.42 1.09 33.04
N LEU A 360 -1.22 1.69 33.12
CA LEU A 360 -0.80 2.48 34.27
C LEU A 360 -1.67 3.74 34.43
N ASP A 361 -2.00 4.45 33.35
CA ASP A 361 -2.92 5.60 33.36
C ASP A 361 -4.33 5.17 33.82
N TRP A 362 -4.85 4.03 33.35
CA TRP A 362 -6.16 3.52 33.78
C TRP A 362 -6.18 3.06 35.25
N ALA A 363 -5.17 2.33 35.70
CA ALA A 363 -5.05 1.87 37.08
C ALA A 363 -4.85 3.03 38.07
N THR A 364 -4.16 4.10 37.67
CA THR A 364 -3.98 5.31 38.50
C THR A 364 -5.18 6.25 38.47
N ALA A 365 -6.04 6.21 37.45
CA ALA A 365 -7.27 7.00 37.37
C ALA A 365 -8.43 6.48 38.24
N LEU A 366 -8.39 5.23 38.69
CA LEU A 366 -9.46 4.61 39.51
C LEU A 366 -9.26 4.90 41.00
N ASP A 367 -9.94 5.92 41.54
CA ASP A 367 -9.84 6.32 42.97
C ASP A 367 -10.31 5.21 43.95
N HIS A 368 -11.26 4.35 43.56
CA HIS A 368 -11.66 3.16 44.31
C HIS A 368 -11.97 1.99 43.37
N ILE A 369 -11.32 0.85 43.59
CA ILE A 369 -11.63 -0.42 42.91
C ILE A 369 -12.25 -1.38 43.92
N PRO A 370 -13.55 -1.74 43.81
CA PRO A 370 -14.19 -2.71 44.69
C PRO A 370 -13.56 -4.11 44.59
N GLY A 371 -13.73 -4.94 45.61
CA GLY A 371 -13.33 -6.35 45.58
C GLY A 371 -14.24 -7.21 44.71
N PRO A 372 -13.92 -8.51 44.49
CA PRO A 372 -14.83 -9.45 43.85
C PRO A 372 -16.07 -9.78 44.71
N GLN A 373 -15.96 -9.60 46.03
CA GLN A 373 -17.00 -9.96 47.02
C GLN A 373 -18.07 -8.88 47.24
N ASP A 374 -17.94 -7.70 46.63
CA ASP A 374 -18.85 -6.57 46.84
C ASP A 374 -20.16 -6.66 46.00
N ASP A 375 -20.25 -7.61 45.06
CA ASP A 375 -21.36 -7.73 44.08
C ASP A 375 -22.58 -8.55 44.59
N THR A 376 -22.76 -8.70 45.91
CA THR A 376 -23.97 -9.31 46.50
C THR A 376 -25.18 -8.34 46.45
N GLY A 377 -25.62 -7.95 45.24
CA GLY A 377 -26.51 -6.80 45.04
C GLY A 377 -27.60 -6.90 43.95
N ALA A 378 -27.65 -7.96 43.13
CA ALA A 378 -28.67 -8.08 42.06
C ALA A 378 -29.23 -9.51 41.95
N THR A 379 -30.48 -9.71 42.38
CA THR A 379 -31.17 -11.01 42.34
C THR A 379 -31.82 -11.29 40.97
N VAL A 380 -31.58 -12.48 40.43
CA VAL A 380 -32.36 -13.01 39.30
C VAL A 380 -33.73 -13.46 39.82
N GLY A 381 -34.81 -12.84 39.31
CA GLY A 381 -36.19 -13.05 39.77
C GLY A 381 -37.13 -13.52 38.67
N THR A 382 -37.21 -14.84 38.49
CA THR A 382 -38.20 -15.64 37.72
C THR A 382 -39.46 -14.94 37.13
N GLY A 383 -39.67 -15.11 35.82
CA GLY A 383 -40.97 -14.93 35.15
C GLY A 383 -41.01 -15.67 33.81
N GLN A 384 -41.83 -16.72 33.68
CA GLN A 384 -41.77 -17.67 32.54
C GLN A 384 -42.59 -17.26 31.31
N VAL A 385 -42.13 -17.73 30.15
CA VAL A 385 -42.76 -17.57 28.83
C VAL A 385 -43.95 -18.54 28.66
N PRO A 386 -45.12 -18.09 28.13
CA PRO A 386 -46.20 -18.98 27.72
C PRO A 386 -46.04 -19.45 26.26
N GLY A 387 -45.82 -20.76 26.07
CA GLY A 387 -45.87 -21.43 24.76
C GLY A 387 -47.30 -21.80 24.31
N SER A 388 -47.47 -22.19 23.04
CA SER A 388 -48.78 -22.38 22.41
C SER A 388 -49.53 -23.67 22.78
N ARG A 389 -50.86 -23.62 22.66
CA ARG A 389 -51.75 -24.80 22.55
C ARG A 389 -52.83 -24.58 21.48
N ILE A 390 -53.36 -25.71 20.98
CA ILE A 390 -54.32 -25.83 19.87
C ILE A 390 -55.78 -25.89 20.40
N PRO A 391 -56.83 -25.49 19.64
CA PRO A 391 -58.02 -24.84 20.23
C PRO A 391 -59.32 -25.66 20.28
N LYS A 392 -60.23 -25.24 21.17
CA LYS A 392 -61.73 -25.36 21.21
C LYS A 392 -62.20 -24.84 22.60
N GLU A 393 -63.42 -24.35 22.84
CA GLU A 393 -64.67 -24.29 22.05
C GLU A 393 -65.55 -23.06 22.47
N ALA A 394 -66.45 -22.63 21.57
CA ALA A 394 -67.66 -21.78 21.73
C ALA A 394 -67.88 -20.75 22.90
N ASP A 395 -68.01 -19.46 22.51
CA ASP A 395 -69.23 -18.60 22.58
C ASP A 395 -70.04 -18.38 23.90
N PRO A 396 -70.88 -17.32 24.03
CA PRO A 396 -70.72 -15.89 23.69
C PRO A 396 -71.10 -14.92 24.85
N SER A 397 -70.84 -13.60 24.71
CA SER A 397 -71.84 -12.49 24.84
C SER A 397 -71.27 -11.11 25.26
N SER A 398 -71.77 -10.04 24.61
CA SER A 398 -71.76 -8.62 25.01
C SER A 398 -70.40 -7.89 25.25
N GLY A 399 -70.26 -6.59 24.93
CA GLY A 399 -71.17 -5.74 24.14
C GLY A 399 -70.81 -4.24 24.15
N GLN A 400 -70.91 -3.62 22.97
CA GLN A 400 -71.06 -2.17 22.70
C GLN A 400 -69.88 -1.21 22.98
N ALA A 401 -69.73 -0.24 22.06
CA ALA A 401 -68.97 1.02 22.21
C ALA A 401 -69.97 2.14 22.69
N PRO A 402 -69.90 3.48 22.42
CA PRO A 402 -69.24 4.20 21.30
C PRO A 402 -68.73 5.65 21.58
N VAL A 403 -68.43 6.37 20.48
CA VAL A 403 -68.37 7.86 20.28
C VAL A 403 -67.07 8.61 20.68
N ALA A 404 -66.70 9.57 19.82
CA ALA A 404 -65.54 10.46 19.89
C ALA A 404 -65.92 11.92 20.25
N ALA A 405 -64.94 12.82 20.49
CA ALA A 405 -64.91 14.18 19.90
C ALA A 405 -63.68 15.05 20.29
N ALA A 406 -63.16 15.76 19.28
CA ALA A 406 -62.79 17.20 19.25
C ALA A 406 -61.84 17.89 20.28
N SER A 407 -60.70 18.36 19.74
CA SER A 407 -60.25 19.78 19.67
C SER A 407 -59.61 20.59 20.84
N THR A 408 -58.63 21.40 20.42
CA THR A 408 -58.21 22.76 20.89
C THR A 408 -57.20 22.96 22.04
N GLU A 409 -56.47 24.08 21.93
CA GLU A 409 -55.42 24.62 22.82
C GLU A 409 -55.99 25.30 24.09
N PRO A 410 -55.15 25.81 25.01
CA PRO A 410 -54.79 27.23 24.93
C PRO A 410 -53.36 27.61 25.39
N SER A 411 -53.02 28.91 25.32
CA SER A 411 -51.79 29.55 25.82
C SER A 411 -52.10 30.71 26.80
N VAL A 412 -51.24 31.75 26.92
CA VAL A 412 -51.43 33.04 27.68
C VAL A 412 -51.21 32.97 29.23
N GLN A 413 -50.51 33.88 29.96
CA GLN A 413 -49.57 35.01 29.69
C GLN A 413 -48.73 35.42 30.95
N ARG A 414 -47.61 36.15 30.73
CA ARG A 414 -46.97 37.32 31.43
C ARG A 414 -47.38 37.76 32.87
N SER A 415 -46.56 38.42 33.72
CA SER A 415 -45.11 38.84 33.71
C SER A 415 -44.67 39.55 35.02
N ALA A 416 -43.34 39.77 35.21
CA ALA A 416 -42.64 40.64 36.21
C ALA A 416 -42.51 40.08 37.65
N THR A 417 -41.51 40.42 38.49
CA THR A 417 -40.43 41.46 38.43
C THR A 417 -39.13 40.99 39.14
N THR A 418 -37.96 41.53 38.78
CA THR A 418 -36.62 41.29 39.38
C THR A 418 -36.39 42.04 40.71
N PRO A 419 -35.41 41.67 41.59
CA PRO A 419 -33.99 42.07 41.37
C PRO A 419 -32.85 41.16 41.93
N ALA A 420 -31.64 41.35 41.34
CA ALA A 420 -30.29 41.32 41.94
C ALA A 420 -29.60 40.03 42.49
N ALA A 421 -28.71 39.49 41.62
CA ALA A 421 -27.23 39.42 41.81
C ALA A 421 -26.52 38.15 42.37
N ALA A 422 -25.41 37.81 41.69
CA ALA A 422 -24.29 36.89 41.98
C ALA A 422 -24.64 35.38 42.10
N ASP A 423 -24.27 34.44 41.22
CA ASP A 423 -23.12 34.17 40.30
C ASP A 423 -22.10 33.15 40.84
N ALA A 424 -22.08 31.98 40.20
CA ALA A 424 -20.91 31.09 40.06
C ALA A 424 -21.06 30.28 38.74
N GLN A 425 -19.97 30.05 38.00
CA GLN A 425 -20.03 29.76 36.56
C GLN A 425 -19.61 28.32 36.18
N ALA A 426 -20.21 27.79 35.10
CA ALA A 426 -19.64 26.74 34.25
C ALA A 426 -20.21 26.84 32.81
N PRO A 427 -19.46 27.38 31.81
CA PRO A 427 -20.00 27.67 30.47
C PRO A 427 -19.71 26.59 29.41
N GLY A 428 -20.67 26.36 28.51
CA GLY A 428 -20.54 25.48 27.33
C GLY A 428 -19.96 26.19 26.09
N VAL A 429 -19.25 25.45 25.23
CA VAL A 429 -18.29 26.02 24.26
C VAL A 429 -18.87 26.09 22.82
N PHE A 430 -19.85 26.96 22.58
CA PHE A 430 -20.35 27.24 21.21
C PHE A 430 -20.63 28.73 20.88
N SER A 431 -20.37 29.67 21.79
CA SER A 431 -20.60 31.12 21.58
C SER A 431 -19.39 31.90 21.03
N ASN A 432 -18.16 31.41 21.24
CA ASN A 432 -16.93 32.23 21.13
C ASN A 432 -16.27 32.26 19.74
N ILE A 433 -17.07 32.32 18.66
CA ILE A 433 -16.55 32.56 17.30
C ILE A 433 -17.21 33.79 16.65
N ALA A 434 -18.44 34.16 17.03
CA ALA A 434 -19.10 35.36 16.52
C ALA A 434 -18.44 36.66 17.04
N SER A 435 -18.21 36.75 18.36
CA SER A 435 -17.71 37.95 19.05
C SER A 435 -16.24 38.31 18.77
N SER A 436 -15.49 37.46 18.09
CA SER A 436 -14.10 37.75 17.67
C SER A 436 -13.97 38.22 16.21
N LEU A 437 -15.06 38.25 15.44
CA LEU A 437 -15.07 38.87 14.11
C LEU A 437 -15.36 40.37 14.18
N GLU A 438 -16.19 40.78 15.14
CA GLU A 438 -16.71 42.15 15.28
C GLU A 438 -15.59 43.15 15.65
N ASN A 439 -14.78 42.83 16.66
CA ASN A 439 -13.62 43.64 17.08
C ASN A 439 -12.38 43.52 16.15
N GLY A 440 -12.47 42.76 15.06
CA GLY A 440 -11.39 42.64 14.07
C GLY A 440 -11.49 43.58 12.87
N LEU A 441 -12.61 44.31 12.74
CA LEU A 441 -12.99 45.03 11.51
C LEU A 441 -12.88 46.55 11.59
N GLU A 442 -12.86 47.15 12.79
CA GLU A 442 -12.83 48.62 12.94
C GLU A 442 -11.45 49.27 12.74
N THR A 443 -10.35 48.51 12.72
CA THR A 443 -9.01 49.12 12.75
C THR A 443 -8.48 49.60 11.40
N TYR A 444 -8.99 49.13 10.24
CA TYR A 444 -8.41 49.49 8.92
C TYR A 444 -9.36 49.35 7.69
N ALA A 445 -10.61 49.84 7.75
CA ALA A 445 -11.42 50.07 6.53
C ALA A 445 -12.52 51.15 6.71
N PRO A 446 -12.80 52.03 5.72
CA PRO A 446 -13.91 52.98 5.77
C PRO A 446 -15.25 52.38 5.33
N THR A 447 -16.35 53.00 5.77
CA THR A 447 -17.72 52.47 5.88
C THR A 447 -18.52 52.22 4.58
N ALA A 448 -17.86 52.04 3.43
CA ALA A 448 -18.52 51.92 2.12
C ALA A 448 -18.77 50.47 1.64
N VAL A 449 -18.22 49.46 2.33
CA VAL A 449 -18.17 48.06 1.83
C VAL A 449 -19.15 47.12 2.54
N THR A 450 -19.58 47.45 3.76
CA THR A 450 -20.39 46.56 4.63
C THR A 450 -21.81 46.33 4.13
N GLN A 451 -22.44 47.28 3.43
CA GLN A 451 -23.82 47.14 2.95
C GLN A 451 -23.97 46.26 1.69
N GLY A 452 -22.89 46.00 0.94
CA GLY A 452 -22.97 45.27 -0.34
C GLY A 452 -23.09 43.74 -0.23
N VAL A 453 -22.81 43.16 0.94
CA VAL A 453 -22.50 41.72 1.06
C VAL A 453 -23.68 40.88 1.60
N GLN A 454 -24.67 41.48 2.26
CA GLN A 454 -25.77 40.73 2.89
C GLN A 454 -26.76 40.08 1.91
N ASN A 455 -26.81 40.52 0.65
CA ASN A 455 -27.90 40.16 -0.27
C ASN A 455 -27.68 38.89 -1.12
N TYR A 456 -26.58 38.14 -0.97
CA TYR A 456 -26.17 37.12 -1.96
C TYR A 456 -26.18 35.64 -1.50
N LEU A 457 -26.45 35.30 -0.24
CA LEU A 457 -26.24 33.93 0.27
C LEU A 457 -27.33 33.37 1.21
N ARG A 458 -28.58 33.23 0.72
CA ARG A 458 -29.38 32.02 0.99
C ARG A 458 -30.58 31.85 0.03
N PRO A 459 -30.77 30.66 -0.59
CA PRO A 459 -31.96 30.36 -1.38
C PRO A 459 -32.99 29.50 -0.62
N THR A 460 -34.27 29.60 -0.98
CA THR A 460 -35.20 28.44 -1.17
C THR A 460 -36.52 28.87 -1.83
N HIS A 461 -36.95 28.11 -2.85
CA HIS A 461 -38.32 27.88 -3.37
C HIS A 461 -39.39 29.00 -3.43
N ALA A 462 -39.91 29.22 -4.65
CA ALA A 462 -41.21 29.85 -4.92
C ALA A 462 -42.36 28.81 -4.92
N PRO A 463 -43.63 29.27 -4.98
CA PRO A 463 -44.38 28.97 -6.20
C PRO A 463 -45.30 30.11 -6.73
N ILE A 464 -45.29 30.26 -8.06
CA ILE A 464 -46.42 30.47 -9.00
C ILE A 464 -47.55 31.47 -8.64
N GLY A 465 -47.68 32.52 -9.47
CA GLY A 465 -48.85 33.42 -9.60
C GLY A 465 -48.48 34.65 -10.47
N THR A 466 -48.69 34.65 -11.79
CA THR A 466 -49.88 35.16 -12.53
C THR A 466 -50.01 36.70 -12.62
N GLU A 467 -49.81 37.24 -13.83
CA GLU A 467 -50.52 38.39 -14.45
C GLU A 467 -50.36 39.80 -13.77
N THR A 468 -50.40 40.97 -14.45
CA THR A 468 -50.44 41.41 -15.87
C THR A 468 -50.01 42.90 -15.95
N SER A 469 -49.69 43.40 -17.16
CA SER A 469 -49.81 44.80 -17.66
C SER A 469 -49.27 46.01 -16.86
N ASP A 470 -48.42 46.82 -17.52
CA ASP A 470 -48.69 48.21 -18.00
C ASP A 470 -49.65 49.12 -17.17
N SER A 471 -49.48 50.44 -17.01
CA SER A 471 -48.38 51.40 -17.30
C SER A 471 -48.75 52.80 -16.69
N ASP A 472 -47.80 53.75 -16.66
CA ASP A 472 -48.00 55.22 -16.70
C ASP A 472 -48.66 55.95 -15.48
N ASP A 473 -48.40 57.24 -15.15
CA ASP A 473 -47.37 58.24 -15.54
C ASP A 473 -47.39 59.44 -14.53
N SER A 474 -46.44 60.39 -14.64
CA SER A 474 -46.35 61.75 -14.03
C SER A 474 -45.94 61.83 -12.53
N SER A 475 -44.87 62.51 -12.06
CA SER A 475 -44.31 63.91 -12.21
C SER A 475 -44.89 64.89 -11.16
N ASP A 476 -44.19 65.87 -10.55
CA ASP A 476 -42.76 66.30 -10.59
C ASP A 476 -42.40 67.29 -9.43
N VAL A 477 -41.26 67.98 -9.53
CA VAL A 477 -40.90 69.36 -9.04
C VAL A 477 -39.77 69.50 -8.00
N SER A 478 -38.52 69.55 -8.50
CA SER A 478 -37.35 70.33 -7.96
C SER A 478 -36.72 69.89 -6.62
N SER A 479 -35.44 70.15 -6.26
CA SER A 479 -34.29 70.91 -6.80
C SER A 479 -32.98 70.37 -6.12
N LEU A 480 -31.70 70.73 -6.39
CA LEU A 480 -30.97 71.58 -7.36
C LEU A 480 -29.45 71.19 -7.31
N ASN A 481 -28.61 71.75 -8.20
CA ASN A 481 -27.13 71.64 -8.30
C ASN A 481 -26.54 70.24 -8.62
N SER A 482 -25.53 70.08 -9.50
CA SER A 482 -24.91 71.01 -10.47
C SER A 482 -23.99 70.28 -11.48
N PHE A 483 -24.13 70.57 -12.79
CA PHE A 483 -23.20 70.31 -13.92
C PHE A 483 -22.70 68.85 -14.15
N MET A 484 -23.10 68.16 -15.24
CA MET A 484 -22.69 68.29 -16.66
C MET A 484 -21.23 67.84 -16.93
N SER A 485 -20.92 67.05 -17.96
CA SER A 485 -21.75 66.32 -18.96
C SER A 485 -20.98 65.11 -19.51
N ALA A 486 -21.67 64.21 -20.21
CA ALA A 486 -21.06 63.08 -20.94
C ALA A 486 -21.38 63.14 -22.44
N ASP A 487 -20.54 62.49 -23.24
CA ASP A 487 -20.84 61.81 -24.51
C ASP A 487 -19.68 60.80 -24.71
N GLU A 488 -19.95 59.49 -24.85
CA GLU A 488 -20.29 58.75 -26.09
C GLU A 488 -19.04 58.55 -27.00
N HIS A 489 -18.82 57.40 -27.66
CA HIS A 489 -19.77 56.44 -28.23
C HIS A 489 -19.59 54.96 -27.78
N ARG A 490 -20.51 54.11 -28.25
CA ARG A 490 -20.59 52.65 -28.01
C ARG A 490 -19.89 51.79 -29.07
N ARG A 491 -19.80 50.49 -28.75
CA ARG A 491 -19.25 49.34 -29.50
C ARG A 491 -19.96 49.09 -30.85
N PHE A 492 -19.31 48.37 -31.77
CA PHE A 492 -19.70 47.00 -32.21
C PHE A 492 -18.50 46.31 -32.95
N PRO A 493 -18.48 44.96 -33.13
CA PRO A 493 -17.27 44.22 -33.55
C PRO A 493 -17.27 43.65 -34.98
N SER A 494 -16.05 43.24 -35.39
CA SER A 494 -15.69 42.17 -36.36
C SER A 494 -15.87 42.33 -37.89
N THR A 495 -14.74 42.07 -38.57
CA THR A 495 -14.52 41.39 -39.87
C THR A 495 -14.70 42.07 -41.25
N HIS A 496 -13.56 42.10 -41.96
CA HIS A 496 -13.30 41.93 -43.41
C HIS A 496 -13.38 43.09 -44.45
N GLU A 497 -12.35 43.05 -45.31
CA GLU A 497 -12.23 43.45 -46.73
C GLU A 497 -12.38 44.93 -47.21
N ALA A 498 -11.22 45.59 -47.28
CA ALA A 498 -10.59 46.15 -48.49
C ALA A 498 -11.42 46.92 -49.55
N GLY A 499 -11.14 48.23 -49.68
CA GLY A 499 -11.55 49.11 -50.79
C GLY A 499 -11.16 50.57 -50.51
N VAL A 500 -9.90 50.98 -50.75
CA VAL A 500 -9.43 51.68 -51.97
C VAL A 500 -9.94 53.12 -52.12
N ASN A 501 -9.01 54.08 -51.98
CA ASN A 501 -9.08 55.52 -52.28
C ASN A 501 -10.09 56.39 -51.47
N GLY A 502 -9.80 57.67 -51.18
CA GLY A 502 -8.57 58.44 -51.38
C GLY A 502 -8.82 59.94 -51.56
N GLY A 503 -7.89 60.80 -51.13
CA GLY A 503 -7.97 62.27 -51.27
C GLY A 503 -8.86 62.93 -50.21
N SER A 504 -8.42 63.82 -49.33
CA SER A 504 -7.60 65.04 -49.46
C SER A 504 -8.35 66.30 -49.91
N SER A 505 -8.42 67.26 -48.98
CA SER A 505 -8.30 68.72 -49.17
C SER A 505 -9.32 69.51 -50.02
N SER A 506 -9.96 70.46 -49.33
CA SER A 506 -10.15 71.87 -49.75
C SER A 506 -11.18 72.22 -50.84
N ILE A 507 -12.26 72.87 -50.40
CA ILE A 507 -13.08 73.81 -51.16
C ILE A 507 -13.07 75.11 -50.33
N ARG A 508 -12.29 76.15 -50.65
CA ARG A 508 -12.34 77.12 -51.77
C ARG A 508 -13.66 77.88 -51.91
N SER A 509 -13.57 79.20 -51.89
CA SER A 509 -14.65 80.16 -52.10
C SER A 509 -15.02 80.33 -53.58
N ALA A 510 -16.32 80.35 -53.87
CA ALA A 510 -16.94 80.99 -55.03
C ALA A 510 -18.47 81.06 -54.79
N ALA A 511 -19.23 82.03 -55.30
CA ALA A 511 -18.91 83.40 -55.72
C ALA A 511 -20.22 84.20 -55.75
N SER A 512 -20.16 85.52 -55.59
CA SER A 512 -21.31 86.40 -55.84
C SER A 512 -21.47 86.65 -57.35
N SER A 513 -22.64 86.36 -57.90
CA SER A 513 -23.04 86.82 -59.24
C SER A 513 -23.79 88.15 -59.13
N GLU A 514 -23.29 89.19 -59.81
CA GLU A 514 -24.02 90.45 -59.99
C GLU A 514 -25.21 90.25 -60.93
N ILE A 515 -26.34 90.90 -60.66
CA ILE A 515 -27.40 91.18 -61.64
C ILE A 515 -27.78 92.66 -61.49
N THR A 516 -27.77 93.39 -62.62
CA THR A 516 -27.93 94.85 -62.69
C THR A 516 -29.35 95.27 -63.01
N LEU A 517 -29.98 96.05 -62.12
CA LEU A 517 -31.15 96.92 -62.33
C LEU A 517 -31.06 98.06 -61.30
N ASP A 518 -31.34 99.33 -61.59
CA ASP A 518 -31.42 100.04 -62.88
C ASP A 518 -31.05 101.54 -62.65
N THR A 519 -31.18 102.42 -63.64
CA THR A 519 -30.89 103.88 -63.60
C THR A 519 -31.33 104.60 -62.32
N ASP A 520 -30.57 105.56 -61.76
CA ASP A 520 -30.45 106.93 -62.33
C ASP A 520 -29.31 107.80 -61.74
N LYS A 521 -29.13 109.06 -62.22
CA LYS A 521 -28.06 110.00 -61.80
C LYS A 521 -28.55 111.39 -61.34
N LYS A 522 -28.30 111.77 -60.07
CA LYS A 522 -27.47 112.96 -59.66
C LYS A 522 -27.56 113.39 -58.16
N ASN A 523 -26.37 113.66 -57.61
CA ASN A 523 -26.01 114.73 -56.65
C ASN A 523 -26.51 114.73 -55.18
N LEU A 524 -25.80 115.56 -54.38
CA LEU A 524 -25.98 116.01 -52.97
C LEU A 524 -25.21 115.20 -51.90
N ASN A 525 -24.77 115.75 -50.76
CA ASN A 525 -24.25 117.11 -50.42
C ASN A 525 -23.59 117.08 -49.01
N SER A 526 -22.54 117.88 -48.77
CA SER A 526 -21.90 118.29 -47.49
C SER A 526 -21.67 117.28 -46.35
N HIS A 527 -22.72 116.60 -45.87
CA HIS A 527 -22.83 115.85 -44.62
C HIS A 527 -21.81 114.69 -44.47
N GLU A 528 -21.34 114.15 -45.60
CA GLU A 528 -20.36 113.05 -45.67
C GLU A 528 -18.98 113.43 -45.08
N LYS A 529 -18.62 114.72 -45.11
CA LYS A 529 -17.30 115.19 -44.65
C LYS A 529 -17.10 115.10 -43.14
N GLU A 530 -18.18 115.19 -42.36
CA GLU A 530 -18.11 115.10 -40.90
C GLU A 530 -17.99 113.65 -40.42
N VAL A 531 -18.67 112.72 -41.10
CA VAL A 531 -18.57 111.27 -40.87
C VAL A 531 -17.12 110.79 -40.97
N GLN A 532 -16.35 111.30 -41.93
CA GLN A 532 -14.93 110.95 -42.10
C GLN A 532 -14.03 111.37 -40.92
N LYS A 533 -14.41 112.37 -40.12
CA LYS A 533 -13.64 112.78 -38.94
C LYS A 533 -13.80 111.76 -37.80
N ILE A 534 -15.03 111.37 -37.52
CA ILE A 534 -15.40 110.43 -36.44
C ILE A 534 -14.71 109.07 -36.65
N LEU A 535 -14.65 108.58 -37.90
CA LEU A 535 -14.02 107.30 -38.23
C LEU A 535 -12.53 107.22 -37.83
N ARG A 536 -11.77 108.34 -37.94
CA ARG A 536 -10.32 108.36 -37.62
C ARG A 536 -10.01 108.39 -36.12
N GLU A 537 -10.95 108.82 -35.28
CA GLU A 537 -10.77 108.80 -33.82
C GLU A 537 -11.09 107.41 -33.25
N ARG A 538 -12.10 106.73 -33.81
CA ARG A 538 -12.41 105.33 -33.51
C ARG A 538 -11.20 104.41 -33.76
N GLU A 539 -10.59 104.50 -34.93
CA GLU A 539 -9.45 103.64 -35.33
C GLU A 539 -8.27 103.71 -34.33
N LYS A 540 -7.99 104.89 -33.79
CA LYS A 540 -6.93 105.10 -32.78
C LYS A 540 -7.27 104.53 -31.39
N LEU A 541 -8.55 104.37 -31.07
CA LEU A 541 -9.00 103.68 -29.85
C LEU A 541 -8.93 102.16 -30.02
N ASP A 542 -9.40 101.65 -31.17
CA ASP A 542 -9.41 100.23 -31.49
C ASP A 542 -7.97 99.65 -31.48
N GLN A 543 -6.98 100.37 -32.05
CA GLN A 543 -5.56 99.99 -31.99
C GLN A 543 -5.00 99.91 -30.54
N LYS A 544 -5.42 100.81 -29.64
CA LYS A 544 -5.00 100.78 -28.23
C LYS A 544 -5.65 99.63 -27.45
N LEU A 545 -6.88 99.25 -27.80
CA LEU A 545 -7.57 98.10 -27.22
C LEU A 545 -6.94 96.78 -27.67
N ALA A 546 -6.57 96.65 -28.95
CA ALA A 546 -5.92 95.46 -29.49
C ALA A 546 -4.62 95.11 -28.74
N LYS A 547 -3.69 96.07 -28.62
CA LYS A 547 -2.38 95.83 -27.96
C LYS A 547 -2.51 95.39 -26.49
N LYS A 548 -3.51 95.90 -25.76
CA LYS A 548 -3.77 95.46 -24.38
C LYS A 548 -4.27 94.01 -24.29
N ARG A 549 -5.01 93.52 -25.29
CA ARG A 549 -5.49 92.12 -25.33
C ARG A 549 -4.34 91.14 -25.54
N GLU A 550 -3.43 91.43 -26.48
CA GLU A 550 -2.23 90.59 -26.73
C GLU A 550 -1.34 90.44 -25.49
N GLU A 551 -1.13 91.53 -24.74
CA GLU A 551 -0.39 91.49 -23.46
C GLU A 551 -1.09 90.68 -22.36
N GLN A 552 -2.41 90.55 -22.39
CA GLN A 552 -3.16 89.69 -21.45
C GLN A 552 -3.16 88.22 -21.91
N GLU A 553 -3.40 87.94 -23.19
CA GLU A 553 -3.38 86.58 -23.74
C GLU A 553 -2.01 85.91 -23.61
N SER A 554 -0.92 86.64 -23.85
CA SER A 554 0.45 86.12 -23.70
C SER A 554 0.81 85.76 -22.25
N LYS A 555 0.17 86.41 -21.26
CA LYS A 555 0.28 86.04 -19.84
C LYS A 555 -0.61 84.85 -19.49
N LEU A 556 -1.83 84.81 -20.03
CA LEU A 556 -2.77 83.70 -19.81
C LEU A 556 -2.22 82.36 -20.30
N LYS A 557 -1.66 82.33 -21.52
CA LYS A 557 -1.06 81.12 -22.12
C LYS A 557 0.09 80.58 -21.27
N LYS A 558 0.97 81.45 -20.77
CA LYS A 558 2.10 81.05 -19.89
C LYS A 558 1.66 80.51 -18.52
N ALA A 559 0.49 80.90 -18.02
CA ALA A 559 -0.10 80.25 -16.84
C ALA A 559 -0.62 78.84 -17.19
N GLN A 560 -1.43 78.73 -18.25
CA GLN A 560 -2.01 77.45 -18.69
C GLN A 560 -0.95 76.39 -19.06
N GLU A 561 0.16 76.77 -19.69
CA GLU A 561 1.31 75.89 -19.97
C GLU A 561 1.98 75.37 -18.69
N LYS A 562 2.05 76.18 -17.63
CA LYS A 562 2.62 75.76 -16.34
C LYS A 562 1.68 74.80 -15.61
N ASP A 563 0.41 75.16 -15.50
CA ASP A 563 -0.59 74.39 -14.74
C ASP A 563 -0.80 73.00 -15.36
N SER A 564 -0.87 72.91 -16.69
CA SER A 564 -0.93 71.63 -17.42
C SER A 564 0.33 70.76 -17.22
N SER A 565 1.53 71.35 -17.12
CA SER A 565 2.76 70.62 -16.81
C SER A 565 2.78 70.04 -15.39
N GLU A 566 2.13 70.71 -14.44
CA GLU A 566 2.01 70.23 -13.06
C GLU A 566 0.91 69.16 -12.93
N GLU A 567 -0.22 69.31 -13.64
CA GLU A 567 -1.26 68.27 -13.73
C GLU A 567 -0.74 66.94 -14.27
N VAL A 568 0.01 66.95 -15.38
CA VAL A 568 0.54 65.72 -16.00
C VAL A 568 1.44 64.95 -15.01
N LYS A 569 2.30 65.65 -14.27
CA LYS A 569 3.14 65.05 -13.22
C LYS A 569 2.32 64.45 -12.07
N GLN A 570 1.19 65.07 -11.70
CA GLN A 570 0.26 64.52 -10.70
C GLN A 570 -0.58 63.34 -11.21
N ARG A 571 -0.81 63.24 -12.53
CA ARG A 571 -1.44 62.06 -13.15
C ARG A 571 -0.47 60.88 -13.17
N GLU A 572 0.75 61.05 -13.69
CA GLU A 572 1.78 60.01 -13.67
C GLU A 572 2.05 59.44 -12.28
N LYS A 573 2.09 60.30 -11.24
CA LYS A 573 2.33 59.85 -9.86
C LYS A 573 1.20 58.94 -9.36
N ARG A 574 -0.07 59.31 -9.64
CA ARG A 574 -1.24 58.49 -9.27
C ARG A 574 -1.28 57.17 -10.01
N GLU A 575 -0.97 57.16 -11.31
CA GLU A 575 -0.89 55.91 -12.11
C GLU A 575 0.19 54.96 -11.56
N LYS A 576 1.37 55.49 -11.20
CA LYS A 576 2.48 54.72 -10.59
C LYS A 576 2.16 54.21 -9.17
N GLU A 577 1.22 54.84 -8.47
CA GLU A 577 0.70 54.39 -7.17
C GLU A 577 -0.39 53.31 -7.34
N ILE A 578 -1.29 53.47 -8.33
CA ILE A 578 -2.31 52.48 -8.70
C ILE A 578 -1.67 51.17 -9.18
N GLN A 579 -0.69 51.22 -10.09
CA GLN A 579 0.01 50.02 -10.57
C GLN A 579 0.67 49.21 -9.45
N LYS A 580 1.23 49.89 -8.43
CA LYS A 580 1.80 49.22 -7.25
C LYS A 580 0.73 48.57 -6.36
N ALA A 581 -0.44 49.18 -6.24
CA ALA A 581 -1.57 48.61 -5.52
C ALA A 581 -2.10 47.35 -6.24
N GLU A 582 -2.28 47.42 -7.57
CA GLU A 582 -2.68 46.28 -8.40
C GLU A 582 -1.66 45.12 -8.34
N GLU A 583 -0.36 45.41 -8.44
CA GLU A 583 0.66 44.37 -8.37
C GLU A 583 0.70 43.69 -6.99
N LYS A 584 0.55 44.47 -5.91
CA LYS A 584 0.42 43.92 -4.55
C LYS A 584 -0.82 43.02 -4.43
N HIS A 585 -1.98 43.50 -4.88
CA HIS A 585 -3.23 42.74 -4.82
C HIS A 585 -3.14 41.43 -5.62
N ARG A 586 -2.57 41.46 -6.83
CA ARG A 586 -2.33 40.29 -7.68
C ARG A 586 -1.46 39.23 -6.99
N ARG A 587 -0.38 39.65 -6.31
CA ARG A 587 0.51 38.78 -5.52
C ARG A 587 -0.17 38.22 -4.25
N GLU A 588 -1.21 38.88 -3.73
CA GLU A 588 -2.01 38.39 -2.60
C GLU A 588 -3.08 37.38 -3.06
N VAL A 589 -3.73 37.62 -4.19
CA VAL A 589 -4.64 36.67 -4.85
C VAL A 589 -3.91 35.36 -5.21
N GLU A 590 -2.74 35.44 -5.85
CA GLU A 590 -1.97 34.25 -6.22
C GLU A 590 -1.60 33.39 -4.99
N LYS A 591 -1.22 34.02 -3.86
CA LYS A 591 -0.96 33.31 -2.60
C LYS A 591 -2.22 32.64 -2.03
N LEU A 592 -3.39 33.25 -2.17
CA LEU A 592 -4.66 32.66 -1.75
C LEU A 592 -5.06 31.46 -2.64
N GLU A 593 -4.82 31.54 -3.94
CA GLU A 593 -5.03 30.43 -4.87
C GLU A 593 -4.08 29.26 -4.60
N GLN A 594 -2.77 29.52 -4.45
CA GLN A 594 -1.79 28.51 -4.05
C GLN A 594 -2.18 27.84 -2.71
N LYS A 595 -2.72 28.60 -1.74
CA LYS A 595 -3.24 28.07 -0.47
C LYS A 595 -4.49 27.19 -0.66
N LYS A 596 -5.44 27.61 -1.51
CA LYS A 596 -6.63 26.81 -1.86
C LYS A 596 -6.25 25.49 -2.53
N VAL A 597 -5.37 25.51 -3.54
CA VAL A 597 -4.88 24.31 -4.24
C VAL A 597 -4.18 23.35 -3.27
N LYS A 598 -3.40 23.88 -2.31
CA LYS A 598 -2.71 23.07 -1.30
C LYS A 598 -3.67 22.38 -0.31
N GLU A 599 -4.74 23.05 0.13
CA GLU A 599 -5.75 22.42 0.99
C GLU A 599 -6.67 21.46 0.22
N LEU A 600 -7.03 21.77 -1.03
CA LEU A 600 -7.77 20.84 -1.91
C LEU A 600 -7.01 19.53 -2.11
N LYS A 601 -5.74 19.59 -2.51
CA LYS A 601 -4.89 18.39 -2.67
C LYS A 601 -4.77 17.59 -1.37
N LYS A 602 -4.65 18.26 -0.23
CA LYS A 602 -4.61 17.65 1.11
C LYS A 602 -5.95 17.02 1.53
N ALA A 603 -7.08 17.47 0.96
CA ALA A 603 -8.38 16.83 1.11
C ALA A 603 -8.52 15.60 0.18
N GLU A 604 -8.03 15.68 -1.07
CA GLU A 604 -7.93 14.54 -2.00
C GLU A 604 -7.03 13.43 -1.43
N ASP A 605 -5.83 13.76 -0.94
CA ASP A 605 -4.91 12.84 -0.26
C ASP A 605 -5.57 12.14 0.95
N ARG A 606 -6.52 12.80 1.63
CA ARG A 606 -7.30 12.23 2.74
C ARG A 606 -8.43 11.32 2.26
N ARG A 607 -9.12 11.70 1.17
CA ARG A 607 -10.17 10.89 0.54
C ARG A 607 -9.58 9.61 -0.04
N GLN A 608 -8.54 9.70 -0.85
CA GLN A 608 -7.84 8.55 -1.44
C GLN A 608 -7.33 7.57 -0.36
N LYS A 609 -6.83 8.06 0.79
CA LYS A 609 -6.46 7.18 1.92
C LYS A 609 -7.65 6.47 2.56
N LYS A 610 -8.81 7.11 2.66
CA LYS A 610 -10.05 6.50 3.17
C LYS A 610 -10.55 5.42 2.21
N ASP A 611 -10.45 5.68 0.91
CA ASP A 611 -10.92 4.78 -0.15
C ASP A 611 -9.93 3.63 -0.43
N GLU A 612 -8.61 3.85 -0.23
CA GLU A 612 -7.61 2.78 -0.18
C GLU A 612 -7.82 1.88 1.05
N GLN A 613 -8.11 2.47 2.22
CA GLN A 613 -8.39 1.71 3.44
C GLN A 613 -9.69 0.89 3.34
N SER A 614 -10.77 1.42 2.75
CA SER A 614 -12.01 0.65 2.56
C SER A 614 -11.82 -0.51 1.57
N ARG A 615 -11.12 -0.30 0.46
CA ARG A 615 -10.77 -1.36 -0.51
C ARG A 615 -9.82 -2.39 0.07
N SER A 616 -8.91 -2.00 0.95
CA SER A 616 -8.02 -2.94 1.65
C SER A 616 -8.80 -3.83 2.62
N ASN A 617 -9.80 -3.30 3.32
CA ASN A 617 -10.68 -4.08 4.19
C ASN A 617 -11.57 -5.06 3.39
N LEU A 618 -12.07 -4.65 2.21
CA LEU A 618 -12.85 -5.54 1.33
C LEU A 618 -12.03 -6.77 0.89
N VAL A 619 -10.81 -6.53 0.39
CA VAL A 619 -9.90 -7.59 -0.07
C VAL A 619 -9.43 -8.49 1.10
N ALA A 620 -9.36 -7.95 2.32
CA ALA A 620 -9.09 -8.76 3.52
C ALA A 620 -10.25 -9.73 3.81
N ARG A 621 -11.50 -9.28 3.69
CA ARG A 621 -12.69 -10.13 3.85
C ARG A 621 -12.76 -11.22 2.78
N GLU A 622 -12.65 -10.86 1.50
CA GLU A 622 -12.61 -11.82 0.38
C GLU A 622 -11.57 -12.93 0.60
N ARG A 623 -10.35 -12.55 1.02
CA ARG A 623 -9.27 -13.49 1.36
C ARG A 623 -9.64 -14.44 2.50
N ASP A 624 -10.28 -13.94 3.55
CA ASP A 624 -10.60 -14.71 4.74
C ASP A 624 -11.78 -15.66 4.49
N ASP A 625 -12.78 -15.23 3.71
CA ASP A 625 -13.86 -16.08 3.21
C ASP A 625 -13.32 -17.25 2.34
N PHE A 626 -12.43 -16.95 1.38
CA PHE A 626 -11.75 -17.97 0.56
C PHE A 626 -10.86 -18.92 1.37
N ARG A 627 -10.34 -18.48 2.51
CA ARG A 627 -9.52 -19.32 3.40
C ARG A 627 -10.37 -20.28 4.22
N SER A 628 -11.54 -19.83 4.67
CA SER A 628 -12.54 -20.71 5.31
C SER A 628 -12.94 -21.86 4.38
N GLN A 629 -13.23 -21.56 3.11
CA GLN A 629 -13.50 -22.57 2.07
C GLN A 629 -12.31 -23.53 1.86
N LEU A 630 -11.08 -23.01 1.76
CA LEU A 630 -9.88 -23.84 1.62
C LEU A 630 -9.71 -24.82 2.79
N ASP A 631 -9.99 -24.37 4.01
CA ASP A 631 -9.83 -25.19 5.21
C ASP A 631 -11.02 -26.15 5.43
N SER A 632 -12.23 -25.86 4.89
CA SER A 632 -13.32 -26.85 4.80
C SER A 632 -12.99 -27.96 3.79
N TYR A 633 -12.55 -27.62 2.57
CA TYR A 633 -12.13 -28.60 1.56
C TYR A 633 -10.94 -29.45 2.02
N LYS A 634 -10.08 -28.97 2.92
CA LYS A 634 -9.04 -29.80 3.56
C LYS A 634 -9.61 -30.79 4.58
N ARG A 635 -10.61 -30.41 5.39
CA ARG A 635 -11.29 -31.34 6.30
C ARG A 635 -12.01 -32.44 5.52
N GLU A 636 -12.69 -32.07 4.44
CA GLU A 636 -13.35 -32.99 3.52
C GLU A 636 -12.36 -33.94 2.84
N ASN A 637 -11.28 -33.43 2.24
CA ASN A 637 -10.21 -34.29 1.70
C ASN A 637 -9.57 -35.19 2.77
N LYS A 638 -9.38 -34.72 4.00
CA LYS A 638 -8.87 -35.58 5.08
C LYS A 638 -9.85 -36.70 5.41
N LEU A 639 -11.15 -36.39 5.56
CA LEU A 639 -12.18 -37.41 5.81
C LEU A 639 -12.27 -38.43 4.66
N LEU A 640 -12.10 -37.99 3.40
CA LEU A 640 -12.04 -38.87 2.24
C LEU A 640 -10.78 -39.76 2.26
N VAL A 641 -9.60 -39.22 2.61
CA VAL A 641 -8.37 -40.01 2.76
C VAL A 641 -8.46 -40.99 3.93
N ASP A 642 -8.91 -40.53 5.10
CA ASP A 642 -9.12 -41.39 6.28
C ASP A 642 -10.09 -42.54 5.94
N ARG A 643 -11.16 -42.26 5.16
CA ARG A 643 -12.12 -43.29 4.70
C ARG A 643 -11.58 -44.20 3.60
N VAL A 644 -10.67 -43.72 2.75
CA VAL A 644 -9.94 -44.55 1.77
C VAL A 644 -8.93 -45.45 2.48
N GLU A 645 -8.23 -44.99 3.52
CA GLU A 645 -7.38 -45.85 4.36
C GLU A 645 -8.19 -46.93 5.09
N GLU A 646 -9.38 -46.58 5.59
CA GLU A 646 -10.32 -47.53 6.22
C GLU A 646 -10.79 -48.59 5.21
N LEU A 647 -11.25 -48.17 4.03
CA LEU A 647 -11.64 -49.08 2.93
C LEU A 647 -10.46 -49.90 2.39
N GLN A 648 -9.23 -49.36 2.39
CA GLN A 648 -8.02 -50.12 2.05
C GLN A 648 -7.67 -51.15 3.13
N ARG A 649 -7.85 -50.84 4.42
CA ARG A 649 -7.72 -51.83 5.50
C ARG A 649 -8.78 -52.92 5.39
N GLU A 650 -10.04 -52.58 5.16
CA GLU A 650 -11.12 -53.56 4.93
C GLU A 650 -10.84 -54.43 3.71
N ASN A 651 -10.44 -53.84 2.57
CA ASN A 651 -10.05 -54.59 1.38
C ASN A 651 -8.78 -55.43 1.59
N THR A 652 -7.83 -55.01 2.43
CA THR A 652 -6.65 -55.82 2.78
C THR A 652 -7.03 -57.01 3.66
N VAL A 653 -7.96 -56.82 4.61
CA VAL A 653 -8.50 -57.92 5.44
C VAL A 653 -9.37 -58.87 4.61
N LEU A 654 -10.13 -58.36 3.64
CA LEU A 654 -10.86 -59.16 2.66
C LEU A 654 -9.91 -59.91 1.73
N ALA A 655 -8.86 -59.29 1.20
CA ALA A 655 -7.81 -59.94 0.42
C ALA A 655 -7.11 -61.05 1.22
N GLY A 656 -6.82 -60.81 2.50
CA GLY A 656 -6.32 -61.84 3.42
C GLY A 656 -7.26 -63.03 3.66
N ARG A 657 -8.58 -62.84 3.45
CA ARG A 657 -9.59 -63.92 3.45
C ARG A 657 -9.80 -64.56 2.07
N LEU A 658 -9.59 -63.80 1.00
CA LEU A 658 -9.70 -64.22 -0.40
C LEU A 658 -8.43 -64.93 -0.93
N GLY A 659 -7.29 -64.78 -0.26
CA GLY A 659 -6.00 -65.43 -0.55
C GLY A 659 -5.97 -66.96 -0.41
N ARG A 660 -7.11 -67.63 -0.63
CA ARG A 660 -7.28 -69.08 -0.78
C ARG A 660 -7.64 -69.51 -2.20
N LEU A 661 -7.74 -68.60 -3.17
CA LEU A 661 -8.06 -68.90 -4.57
C LEU A 661 -7.09 -68.27 -5.57
N ASP A 662 -7.01 -68.93 -6.73
CA ASP A 662 -6.06 -68.89 -7.85
C ASP A 662 -5.16 -67.65 -8.10
N PRO A 663 -3.84 -67.83 -8.36
CA PRO A 663 -2.92 -66.75 -8.75
C PRO A 663 -3.21 -66.05 -10.09
N GLY A 664 -4.14 -66.55 -10.92
CA GLY A 664 -4.38 -66.01 -12.27
C GLY A 664 -4.83 -64.55 -12.29
N VAL A 665 -5.73 -64.17 -11.38
CA VAL A 665 -6.37 -62.84 -11.34
C VAL A 665 -5.38 -61.71 -11.00
N LEU A 666 -4.28 -62.03 -10.31
CA LEU A 666 -3.30 -61.04 -9.87
C LEU A 666 -2.59 -60.30 -11.01
N LYS A 667 -2.63 -60.85 -12.24
CA LYS A 667 -1.87 -60.32 -13.37
C LYS A 667 -2.60 -59.22 -14.14
N GLU A 668 -3.93 -59.27 -14.23
CA GLU A 668 -4.73 -58.24 -14.91
C GLU A 668 -4.85 -56.98 -14.02
N ALA A 669 -5.04 -57.18 -12.70
CA ALA A 669 -5.14 -56.08 -11.73
C ALA A 669 -3.89 -55.19 -11.62
N MET A 670 -2.72 -55.64 -12.10
CA MET A 670 -1.48 -54.85 -12.07
C MET A 670 -1.32 -53.89 -13.26
N GLU A 671 -2.15 -53.97 -14.30
CA GLU A 671 -2.06 -53.05 -15.46
C GLU A 671 -2.93 -51.78 -15.30
N GLU A 672 -3.96 -51.78 -14.45
CA GLU A 672 -4.82 -50.59 -14.23
C GLU A 672 -4.29 -49.59 -13.18
N VAL A 673 -3.37 -49.98 -12.29
CA VAL A 673 -2.92 -49.15 -11.15
C VAL A 673 -1.85 -48.09 -11.54
N GLY A 674 -1.57 -47.92 -12.84
CA GLY A 674 -0.60 -46.93 -13.35
C GLY A 674 -1.05 -45.46 -13.26
N GLY A 675 -2.21 -45.17 -12.68
CA GLY A 675 -2.85 -43.85 -12.71
C GLY A 675 -2.71 -43.02 -11.42
N SER A 676 -1.97 -41.90 -11.53
CA SER A 676 -1.98 -40.75 -10.60
C SER A 676 -1.53 -40.95 -9.14
N GLU A 677 -0.39 -40.32 -8.81
CA GLU A 677 -0.46 -39.21 -7.85
C GLU A 677 0.65 -38.16 -8.08
N GLY A 678 0.32 -36.87 -7.95
CA GLY A 678 1.22 -35.77 -8.31
C GLY A 678 0.78 -34.42 -7.79
N GLY A 679 1.05 -34.14 -6.50
CA GLY A 679 0.61 -32.92 -5.82
C GLY A 679 1.06 -31.62 -6.51
N LYS A 680 0.10 -30.79 -6.94
CA LYS A 680 0.33 -29.53 -7.67
C LYS A 680 1.09 -28.49 -6.83
N LYS A 681 2.42 -28.48 -6.96
CA LYS A 681 3.25 -27.30 -6.66
C LYS A 681 3.11 -26.31 -7.81
N SER A 682 2.97 -25.01 -7.50
CA SER A 682 2.85 -23.93 -8.48
C SER A 682 4.06 -23.87 -9.42
N SER A 683 3.90 -24.37 -10.65
CA SER A 683 4.97 -24.55 -11.64
C SER A 683 4.62 -23.99 -13.03
N GLU A 684 3.74 -22.98 -13.06
CA GLU A 684 3.25 -22.35 -14.28
C GLU A 684 4.20 -21.23 -14.77
N SER A 685 4.31 -21.06 -16.10
CA SER A 685 5.33 -20.30 -16.86
C SER A 685 6.77 -20.85 -16.89
N VAL A 686 7.09 -21.93 -16.16
CA VAL A 686 8.48 -22.35 -15.85
C VAL A 686 9.29 -22.92 -17.05
N GLY A 687 8.63 -23.43 -18.10
CA GLY A 687 9.28 -24.21 -19.17
C GLY A 687 10.01 -23.40 -20.26
N SER A 688 9.27 -22.63 -21.06
CA SER A 688 9.71 -22.14 -22.37
C SER A 688 10.81 -21.06 -22.36
N ALA A 689 11.04 -20.39 -21.22
CA ALA A 689 12.09 -19.38 -21.08
C ALA A 689 13.49 -19.97 -20.83
N LYS A 690 13.59 -21.20 -20.29
CA LYS A 690 14.87 -21.82 -19.88
C LYS A 690 15.78 -22.20 -21.06
N PRO A 691 15.29 -22.80 -22.18
CA PRO A 691 16.12 -23.05 -23.35
C PRO A 691 16.75 -21.76 -23.90
N ALA A 692 15.95 -20.69 -24.02
CA ALA A 692 16.38 -19.44 -24.64
C ALA A 692 17.58 -18.79 -23.94
N GLY A 693 17.57 -18.73 -22.59
CA GLY A 693 18.71 -18.22 -21.82
C GLY A 693 19.90 -19.17 -21.77
N TYR A 694 19.66 -20.47 -21.82
CA TYR A 694 20.70 -21.50 -21.84
C TYR A 694 21.54 -21.45 -23.13
N ASP A 695 20.89 -21.36 -24.31
CA ASP A 695 21.58 -21.29 -25.61
C ASP A 695 22.43 -20.03 -25.81
N GLN A 696 22.11 -18.94 -25.09
CA GLN A 696 22.88 -17.70 -25.09
C GLN A 696 24.21 -17.86 -24.33
N GLY A 697 24.18 -18.43 -23.12
CA GLY A 697 25.38 -18.57 -22.28
C GLY A 697 26.25 -19.79 -22.59
N VAL A 698 25.69 -20.85 -23.18
CA VAL A 698 26.45 -22.06 -23.52
C VAL A 698 27.48 -21.78 -24.63
N PHE A 699 27.09 -21.06 -25.68
CA PHE A 699 27.95 -20.89 -26.86
C PHE A 699 29.13 -19.96 -26.58
N GLY A 700 28.92 -18.90 -25.76
CA GLY A 700 29.97 -17.94 -25.37
C GLY A 700 31.17 -18.56 -24.66
N ASN A 701 30.96 -19.67 -23.95
CA ASN A 701 32.04 -20.43 -23.31
C ASN A 701 32.55 -21.60 -24.18
N VAL A 702 31.74 -22.11 -25.12
CA VAL A 702 32.14 -23.12 -26.10
C VAL A 702 33.11 -22.57 -27.15
N ILE A 703 32.88 -21.36 -27.67
CA ILE A 703 33.77 -20.77 -28.71
C ILE A 703 35.20 -20.49 -28.22
N ILE A 704 35.39 -20.35 -26.90
CA ILE A 704 36.72 -20.22 -26.26
C ILE A 704 37.28 -21.56 -25.73
N SER A 705 36.74 -22.69 -26.19
CA SER A 705 37.23 -24.03 -25.86
C SER A 705 38.22 -24.52 -26.91
N GLN A 706 39.41 -24.95 -26.48
CA GLN A 706 40.47 -25.41 -27.38
C GLN A 706 40.00 -26.59 -28.26
N ASN A 707 39.34 -27.58 -27.65
CA ASN A 707 38.82 -28.77 -28.33
C ASN A 707 37.76 -28.41 -29.39
N PHE A 708 37.02 -27.29 -29.20
CA PHE A 708 36.07 -26.77 -30.19
C PHE A 708 36.82 -26.11 -31.36
N LEU A 709 37.76 -25.21 -31.08
CA LEU A 709 38.57 -24.54 -32.10
C LEU A 709 39.35 -25.53 -32.97
N GLU A 710 39.90 -26.59 -32.38
CA GLU A 710 40.57 -27.68 -33.10
C GLU A 710 39.61 -28.46 -34.00
N THR A 711 38.40 -28.80 -33.51
CA THR A 711 37.39 -29.50 -34.33
C THR A 711 36.95 -28.70 -35.55
N PHE A 712 36.85 -27.37 -35.41
CA PHE A 712 36.35 -26.48 -36.47
C PHE A 712 37.45 -25.75 -37.27
N GLY A 713 38.72 -26.12 -37.10
CA GLY A 713 39.84 -25.61 -37.91
C GLY A 713 40.21 -24.15 -37.62
N PHE A 714 40.17 -23.73 -36.35
CA PHE A 714 40.51 -22.38 -35.87
C PHE A 714 39.78 -21.24 -36.63
N PRO A 715 38.44 -21.19 -36.60
CA PRO A 715 37.66 -20.16 -37.27
C PRO A 715 38.03 -18.75 -36.78
N SER A 716 38.14 -17.80 -37.72
CA SER A 716 38.47 -16.40 -37.41
C SER A 716 37.43 -15.72 -36.52
N ALA A 717 37.79 -14.62 -35.85
CA ALA A 717 36.86 -13.89 -34.96
C ALA A 717 35.56 -13.44 -35.67
N ASN A 718 35.65 -13.06 -36.96
CA ASN A 718 34.47 -12.78 -37.79
C ASN A 718 33.59 -14.03 -38.01
N MET A 719 34.21 -15.20 -38.24
CA MET A 719 33.49 -16.46 -38.42
C MET A 719 32.86 -16.94 -37.10
N GLN A 720 33.57 -16.85 -35.97
CA GLN A 720 33.02 -17.16 -34.65
C GLN A 720 31.84 -16.24 -34.29
N GLY A 721 31.96 -14.94 -34.57
CA GLY A 721 30.87 -13.98 -34.44
C GLY A 721 29.65 -14.36 -35.29
N THR A 722 29.89 -14.81 -36.54
CA THR A 722 28.84 -15.25 -37.47
C THR A 722 28.18 -16.56 -37.04
N MET A 723 28.96 -17.56 -36.60
CA MET A 723 28.43 -18.82 -36.03
C MET A 723 27.56 -18.55 -34.79
N THR A 724 27.93 -17.56 -33.97
CA THR A 724 27.17 -17.14 -32.79
C THR A 724 25.89 -16.38 -33.19
N SER A 725 26.02 -15.42 -34.10
CA SER A 725 24.96 -14.47 -34.45
C SER A 725 23.85 -15.07 -35.31
N LEU A 726 24.15 -16.05 -36.18
CA LEU A 726 23.15 -16.67 -37.07
C LEU A 726 22.02 -17.41 -36.33
N TYR A 727 22.23 -17.78 -35.07
CA TYR A 727 21.15 -18.21 -34.16
C TYR A 727 20.04 -17.16 -34.06
N ASN A 728 20.41 -15.89 -33.90
CA ASN A 728 19.46 -14.77 -33.80
C ASN A 728 18.71 -14.51 -35.12
N ILE A 729 19.29 -14.84 -36.28
CA ILE A 729 18.56 -14.81 -37.56
C ILE A 729 17.51 -15.91 -37.61
N GLY A 730 17.82 -17.11 -37.11
CA GLY A 730 16.82 -18.15 -36.86
C GLY A 730 15.68 -17.63 -35.97
N CYS A 731 16.01 -17.03 -34.83
CA CYS A 731 15.01 -16.47 -33.91
C CYS A 731 14.15 -15.35 -34.53
N PHE A 732 14.72 -14.51 -35.39
CA PHE A 732 13.99 -13.48 -36.15
C PHE A 732 12.90 -14.09 -37.05
N PHE A 733 13.26 -15.06 -37.89
CA PHE A 733 12.29 -15.74 -38.77
C PHE A 733 11.29 -16.60 -37.97
N GLY A 734 11.73 -17.22 -36.87
CA GLY A 734 10.85 -17.95 -35.95
C GLY A 734 9.78 -17.07 -35.32
N ALA A 735 10.17 -15.89 -34.82
CA ALA A 735 9.24 -14.90 -34.30
C ALA A 735 8.27 -14.40 -35.39
N MET A 736 8.77 -14.10 -36.60
CA MET A 736 7.91 -13.72 -37.73
C MET A 736 6.91 -14.81 -38.11
N SER A 737 7.27 -16.10 -38.08
CA SER A 737 6.35 -17.19 -38.41
C SER A 737 5.13 -17.27 -37.47
N THR A 738 5.27 -16.77 -36.23
CA THR A 738 4.21 -16.76 -35.22
C THR A 738 3.07 -15.79 -35.56
N ILE A 739 3.32 -14.80 -36.44
CA ILE A 739 2.30 -13.90 -37.00
C ILE A 739 1.19 -14.69 -37.71
N PHE A 740 1.53 -15.81 -38.35
CA PHE A 740 0.59 -16.66 -39.09
C PHE A 740 0.19 -17.91 -38.29
N THR A 741 1.13 -18.54 -37.60
CA THR A 741 0.93 -19.86 -36.95
C THR A 741 0.35 -19.79 -35.54
N GLY A 742 0.71 -18.77 -34.74
CA GLY A 742 0.42 -18.72 -33.31
C GLY A 742 -1.06 -18.50 -32.94
N ASP A 743 -1.85 -17.96 -33.87
CA ASP A 743 -3.29 -17.80 -33.73
C ASP A 743 -4.06 -19.04 -34.23
N TRP A 744 -3.55 -19.71 -35.27
CA TRP A 744 -4.16 -20.94 -35.81
C TRP A 744 -4.00 -22.12 -34.83
N LEU A 745 -2.78 -22.47 -34.45
CA LEU A 745 -2.47 -23.64 -33.61
C LEU A 745 -2.95 -23.53 -32.16
N GLY A 746 -3.08 -22.31 -31.63
CA GLY A 746 -3.26 -22.09 -30.19
C GLY A 746 -1.95 -22.12 -29.43
N ARG A 747 -1.92 -21.52 -28.23
CA ARG A 747 -0.66 -21.15 -27.57
C ARG A 747 0.19 -22.36 -27.11
N PRO A 748 -0.35 -23.40 -26.45
CA PRO A 748 0.45 -24.54 -26.01
C PRO A 748 1.01 -25.36 -27.19
N ARG A 749 0.22 -25.56 -28.24
CA ARG A 749 0.63 -26.34 -29.44
C ARG A 749 1.76 -25.65 -30.21
N GLN A 750 1.71 -24.32 -30.33
CA GLN A 750 2.78 -23.51 -30.91
C GLN A 750 4.10 -23.62 -30.11
N ILE A 751 4.03 -23.69 -28.76
CA ILE A 751 5.20 -23.89 -27.89
C ILE A 751 5.79 -25.32 -28.03
N ILE A 752 4.95 -26.35 -28.20
CA ILE A 752 5.41 -27.72 -28.47
C ILE A 752 6.10 -27.79 -29.84
N LEU A 753 5.52 -27.17 -30.88
CA LEU A 753 6.12 -27.10 -32.22
C LEU A 753 7.48 -26.38 -32.21
N GLY A 754 7.57 -25.20 -31.59
CA GLY A 754 8.84 -24.48 -31.45
C GLY A 754 9.89 -25.30 -30.69
N SER A 755 9.49 -25.98 -29.61
CA SER A 755 10.40 -26.85 -28.82
C SER A 755 10.85 -28.10 -29.58
N THR A 756 10.04 -28.61 -30.51
CA THR A 756 10.42 -29.68 -31.45
C THR A 756 11.56 -29.21 -32.37
N ILE A 757 11.43 -28.00 -32.90
CA ILE A 757 12.43 -27.39 -33.79
C ILE A 757 13.74 -27.09 -33.03
N ILE A 758 13.67 -26.64 -31.77
CA ILE A 758 14.86 -26.52 -30.89
C ILE A 758 15.57 -27.87 -30.75
N ALA A 759 14.83 -28.94 -30.43
CA ALA A 759 15.42 -30.27 -30.23
C ALA A 759 16.15 -30.80 -31.48
N ILE A 760 15.59 -30.57 -32.68
CA ILE A 760 16.24 -30.93 -33.95
C ILE A 760 17.54 -30.12 -34.14
N GLY A 761 17.49 -28.80 -33.91
CA GLY A 761 18.67 -27.94 -33.99
C GLY A 761 19.76 -28.32 -32.98
N ALA A 762 19.39 -28.71 -31.76
CA ALA A 762 20.30 -29.21 -30.73
C ALA A 762 21.06 -30.47 -31.15
N ILE A 763 20.34 -31.43 -31.75
CA ILE A 763 20.92 -32.69 -32.27
C ILE A 763 21.92 -32.38 -33.39
N ILE A 764 21.57 -31.52 -34.34
CA ILE A 764 22.45 -31.11 -35.44
C ILE A 764 23.73 -30.43 -34.92
N GLN A 765 23.61 -29.53 -33.94
CA GLN A 765 24.77 -28.88 -33.30
C GLN A 765 25.67 -29.91 -32.57
N THR A 766 25.08 -30.82 -31.81
CA THR A 766 25.81 -31.85 -31.04
C THR A 766 26.56 -32.82 -31.94
N ALA A 767 25.93 -33.23 -33.05
CA ALA A 767 26.49 -34.14 -34.06
C ALA A 767 27.40 -33.44 -35.09
N SER A 768 27.76 -32.17 -34.88
CA SER A 768 28.48 -31.40 -35.88
C SER A 768 29.99 -31.70 -35.95
N TRP A 769 30.54 -31.64 -37.16
CA TRP A 769 31.96 -31.79 -37.47
C TRP A 769 32.49 -30.73 -38.43
N THR A 770 31.61 -29.86 -38.96
CA THR A 770 31.99 -28.78 -39.89
C THR A 770 31.26 -27.49 -39.57
N VAL A 771 31.89 -26.35 -39.87
CA VAL A 771 31.30 -25.01 -39.61
C VAL A 771 29.92 -24.83 -40.28
N PRO A 772 29.68 -25.23 -41.55
CA PRO A 772 28.35 -25.13 -42.15
C PRO A 772 27.28 -25.96 -41.43
N GLN A 773 27.63 -27.16 -40.94
CA GLN A 773 26.69 -28.01 -40.19
C GLN A 773 26.31 -27.39 -38.83
N MET A 774 27.28 -26.78 -38.13
CA MET A 774 27.03 -26.02 -36.90
C MET A 774 26.14 -24.79 -37.19
N ILE A 775 26.36 -24.08 -38.30
CA ILE A 775 25.53 -22.95 -38.74
C ILE A 775 24.09 -23.37 -39.03
N VAL A 776 23.87 -24.50 -39.73
CA VAL A 776 22.52 -25.04 -39.97
C VAL A 776 21.83 -25.38 -38.64
N GLY A 777 22.53 -26.08 -37.73
CA GLY A 777 22.00 -26.39 -36.40
C GLY A 777 21.63 -25.14 -35.57
N ARG A 778 22.46 -24.08 -35.65
CA ARG A 778 22.22 -22.77 -35.02
C ARG A 778 20.97 -22.08 -35.59
N ILE A 779 20.80 -22.04 -36.91
CA ILE A 779 19.62 -21.43 -37.55
C ILE A 779 18.35 -22.22 -37.20
N VAL A 780 18.39 -23.56 -37.26
CA VAL A 780 17.25 -24.42 -36.91
C VAL A 780 16.86 -24.26 -35.44
N ALA A 781 17.81 -24.33 -34.49
CA ALA A 781 17.50 -24.10 -33.08
C ALA A 781 16.90 -22.70 -32.84
N GLY A 782 17.45 -21.68 -33.52
CA GLY A 782 16.94 -20.31 -33.47
C GLY A 782 15.48 -20.19 -33.91
N LEU A 783 15.08 -20.83 -35.02
CA LEU A 783 13.68 -20.82 -35.51
C LEU A 783 12.71 -21.25 -34.41
N GLY A 784 13.01 -22.34 -33.71
CA GLY A 784 12.19 -22.84 -32.59
C GLY A 784 12.15 -21.88 -31.39
N THR A 785 13.28 -21.30 -31.00
CA THR A 785 13.35 -20.29 -29.93
C THR A 785 12.58 -19.02 -30.28
N GLY A 786 12.62 -18.58 -31.55
CA GLY A 786 11.84 -17.45 -32.04
C GLY A 786 10.33 -17.65 -31.87
N MET A 787 9.83 -18.85 -32.25
CA MET A 787 8.42 -19.22 -32.08
C MET A 787 8.01 -19.27 -30.60
N ASN A 788 8.82 -19.93 -29.76
CA ASN A 788 8.57 -20.04 -28.33
C ASN A 788 8.53 -18.66 -27.63
N THR A 789 9.49 -17.78 -27.95
CA THR A 789 9.59 -16.46 -27.29
C THR A 789 8.53 -15.46 -27.75
N ALA A 790 8.09 -15.52 -29.00
CA ALA A 790 6.92 -14.75 -29.46
C ALA A 790 5.59 -15.22 -28.81
N THR A 791 5.46 -16.51 -28.52
CA THR A 791 4.21 -17.11 -28.03
C THR A 791 4.06 -17.04 -26.51
N ALA A 792 5.13 -17.32 -25.75
CA ALA A 792 5.06 -17.51 -24.31
C ALA A 792 4.61 -16.25 -23.55
N GLY A 793 5.12 -15.07 -23.94
CA GLY A 793 4.71 -13.79 -23.34
C GLY A 793 3.24 -13.46 -23.62
N VAL A 794 2.73 -13.78 -24.82
CA VAL A 794 1.33 -13.55 -25.20
C VAL A 794 0.40 -14.45 -24.38
N TRP A 795 0.67 -15.75 -24.31
CA TRP A 795 -0.08 -16.69 -23.47
C TRP A 795 -0.13 -16.21 -22.01
N GLN A 796 1.03 -15.89 -21.44
CA GLN A 796 1.15 -15.48 -20.04
C GLN A 796 0.47 -14.13 -19.75
N ALA A 797 0.44 -13.19 -20.69
CA ALA A 797 -0.30 -11.94 -20.54
C ALA A 797 -1.83 -12.13 -20.64
N GLU A 798 -2.26 -13.09 -21.46
CA GLU A 798 -3.66 -13.43 -21.69
C GLU A 798 -4.29 -14.28 -20.57
N THR A 799 -3.49 -15.09 -19.86
CA THR A 799 -3.94 -15.94 -18.73
C THR A 799 -3.70 -15.34 -17.33
N SER A 800 -2.94 -14.25 -17.19
CA SER A 800 -2.62 -13.67 -15.87
C SER A 800 -3.59 -12.58 -15.39
N LYS A 801 -3.97 -12.66 -14.10
CA LYS A 801 -4.73 -11.60 -13.41
C LYS A 801 -3.91 -10.30 -13.33
N MET A 802 -4.57 -9.16 -13.59
CA MET A 802 -3.97 -7.82 -13.71
C MET A 802 -2.84 -7.50 -12.71
N ARG A 803 -3.12 -7.63 -11.39
CA ARG A 803 -2.19 -7.33 -10.28
C ARG A 803 -0.97 -8.27 -10.17
N SER A 804 -0.91 -9.31 -11.00
CA SER A 804 0.15 -10.32 -11.02
C SER A 804 0.95 -10.38 -12.32
N ARG A 805 0.46 -9.76 -13.41
CA ARG A 805 1.05 -9.87 -14.75
C ARG A 805 2.54 -9.49 -14.80
N GLY A 806 2.89 -8.29 -14.32
CA GLY A 806 4.28 -7.82 -14.32
C GLY A 806 5.19 -8.71 -13.48
N LYS A 807 4.76 -9.03 -12.26
CA LYS A 807 5.43 -10.01 -11.36
C LYS A 807 5.72 -11.36 -12.03
N LEU A 808 4.74 -11.95 -12.72
CA LEU A 808 4.91 -13.22 -13.41
C LEU A 808 5.91 -13.11 -14.57
N VAL A 809 5.92 -11.99 -15.31
CA VAL A 809 6.91 -11.78 -16.39
C VAL A 809 8.32 -11.58 -15.82
N ILE A 810 8.49 -10.96 -14.65
CA ILE A 810 9.80 -10.97 -13.96
C ILE A 810 10.22 -12.39 -13.57
N ILE A 811 9.31 -13.24 -13.09
CA ILE A 811 9.62 -14.65 -12.79
C ILE A 811 10.01 -15.42 -14.08
N GLN A 812 9.37 -15.12 -15.21
CA GLN A 812 9.74 -15.68 -16.52
C GLN A 812 11.17 -15.25 -16.93
N MET A 813 11.52 -13.97 -16.76
CA MET A 813 12.87 -13.47 -17.04
C MET A 813 13.92 -14.04 -16.07
N ALA A 814 13.61 -14.15 -14.77
CA ALA A 814 14.50 -14.80 -13.81
C ALA A 814 14.73 -16.29 -14.15
N ASN A 815 13.72 -17.01 -14.65
CA ASN A 815 13.89 -18.36 -15.18
C ASN A 815 14.81 -18.40 -16.42
N CYS A 816 14.74 -17.40 -17.30
CA CYS A 816 15.68 -17.24 -18.42
C CYS A 816 17.12 -17.07 -17.93
N ILE A 817 17.36 -16.16 -16.97
CA ILE A 817 18.69 -15.93 -16.39
C ILE A 817 19.16 -17.14 -15.56
N THR A 818 18.25 -17.94 -15.01
CA THR A 818 18.58 -19.24 -14.40
C THR A 818 19.16 -20.21 -15.43
N GLY A 819 18.56 -20.30 -16.63
CA GLY A 819 19.11 -21.08 -17.75
C GLY A 819 20.50 -20.59 -18.18
N PHE A 820 20.67 -19.27 -18.29
CA PHE A 820 21.96 -18.62 -18.58
C PHE A 820 23.03 -18.96 -17.52
N SER A 821 22.69 -18.89 -16.24
CA SER A 821 23.64 -19.19 -15.16
C SER A 821 24.01 -20.67 -15.15
N ILE A 822 23.03 -21.57 -15.29
CA ILE A 822 23.28 -23.01 -15.45
C ILE A 822 24.24 -23.28 -16.62
N SER A 823 24.07 -22.62 -17.78
CA SER A 823 24.99 -22.82 -18.91
C SER A 823 26.43 -22.36 -18.63
N ASN A 824 26.62 -21.27 -17.89
CA ASN A 824 27.96 -20.76 -17.54
C ASN A 824 28.65 -21.69 -16.53
N TRP A 825 27.95 -22.15 -15.49
CA TRP A 825 28.52 -23.11 -14.53
C TRP A 825 28.77 -24.49 -15.14
N LEU A 826 27.87 -24.97 -16.00
CA LEU A 826 28.05 -26.25 -16.69
C LEU A 826 29.24 -26.20 -17.66
N THR A 827 29.37 -25.15 -18.47
CA THR A 827 30.51 -25.00 -19.39
C THR A 827 31.83 -24.75 -18.66
N LEU A 828 31.83 -24.07 -17.51
CA LEU A 828 33.00 -24.00 -16.62
C LEU A 828 33.42 -25.40 -16.14
N GLY A 829 32.48 -26.19 -15.59
CA GLY A 829 32.74 -27.56 -15.13
C GLY A 829 33.20 -28.50 -16.24
N PHE A 830 32.55 -28.46 -17.41
CA PHE A 830 32.95 -29.24 -18.58
C PHE A 830 34.23 -28.72 -19.25
N SER A 831 34.72 -27.51 -18.92
CA SER A 831 36.01 -27.03 -19.43
C SER A 831 37.24 -27.73 -18.83
N PHE A 832 37.04 -28.55 -17.79
CA PHE A 832 38.04 -29.50 -17.28
C PHE A 832 37.92 -30.90 -17.91
N ALA A 833 36.89 -31.17 -18.72
CA ALA A 833 36.67 -32.49 -19.32
C ALA A 833 37.55 -32.71 -20.56
N PRO A 834 38.08 -33.93 -20.78
CA PRO A 834 38.94 -34.22 -21.92
C PRO A 834 38.15 -34.41 -23.22
N ARG A 835 38.73 -34.01 -24.36
CA ARG A 835 38.19 -34.22 -25.72
C ARG A 835 36.86 -33.48 -25.97
N ASP A 836 36.17 -33.82 -27.06
CA ASP A 836 34.93 -33.20 -27.56
C ASP A 836 33.81 -33.03 -26.53
N ILE A 837 33.73 -33.89 -25.51
CA ILE A 837 32.62 -33.87 -24.54
C ILE A 837 32.51 -32.52 -23.81
N ALA A 838 33.64 -31.81 -23.66
CA ALA A 838 33.73 -30.47 -23.11
C ALA A 838 32.84 -29.43 -23.81
N TRP A 839 32.53 -29.63 -25.10
CA TRP A 839 31.65 -28.74 -25.87
C TRP A 839 30.38 -29.44 -26.38
N ARG A 840 30.44 -30.74 -26.73
CA ARG A 840 29.27 -31.49 -27.21
C ARG A 840 28.22 -31.69 -26.12
N PHE A 841 28.60 -32.03 -24.88
CA PHE A 841 27.61 -32.29 -23.82
C PHE A 841 26.86 -31.01 -23.40
N PRO A 842 27.52 -29.84 -23.18
CA PRO A 842 26.78 -28.61 -22.92
C PRO A 842 25.80 -28.23 -24.04
N LEU A 843 26.13 -28.45 -25.32
CA LEU A 843 25.17 -28.22 -26.40
C LEU A 843 24.00 -29.22 -26.34
N ALA A 844 24.26 -30.51 -26.15
CA ALA A 844 23.25 -31.55 -26.03
C ALA A 844 22.26 -31.32 -24.87
N PHE A 845 22.75 -30.78 -23.75
CA PHE A 845 21.94 -30.56 -22.54
C PHE A 845 20.75 -29.61 -22.74
N GLN A 846 20.72 -28.80 -23.82
CA GLN A 846 19.51 -27.99 -24.13
C GLN A 846 18.26 -28.86 -24.38
N ILE A 847 18.44 -30.11 -24.83
CA ILE A 847 17.37 -31.10 -25.07
C ILE A 847 16.66 -31.46 -23.76
N PHE A 848 17.34 -31.42 -22.60
CA PHE A 848 16.69 -31.65 -21.30
C PHE A 848 15.56 -30.64 -21.05
N PHE A 849 15.74 -29.37 -21.44
CA PHE A 849 14.71 -28.35 -21.29
C PHE A 849 13.56 -28.53 -22.29
N THR A 850 13.79 -29.02 -23.51
CA THR A 850 12.69 -29.33 -24.45
C THR A 850 11.89 -30.55 -23.98
N LEU A 851 12.53 -31.58 -23.41
CA LEU A 851 11.86 -32.70 -22.75
C LEU A 851 10.99 -32.25 -21.56
N CYS A 852 11.46 -31.31 -20.74
CA CYS A 852 10.65 -30.69 -19.69
C CYS A 852 9.41 -29.96 -20.26
N ILE A 853 9.52 -29.34 -21.44
CA ILE A 853 8.38 -28.69 -22.11
C ILE A 853 7.41 -29.73 -22.66
N TYR A 854 7.87 -30.82 -23.28
CA TYR A 854 6.98 -31.91 -23.73
C TYR A 854 6.21 -32.54 -22.57
N ALA A 855 6.83 -32.70 -21.40
CA ALA A 855 6.18 -33.28 -20.22
C ALA A 855 5.15 -32.34 -19.57
N LEU A 856 5.38 -31.01 -19.58
CA LEU A 856 4.56 -30.06 -18.83
C LEU A 856 3.56 -29.24 -19.68
N CYS A 857 3.88 -28.97 -20.96
CA CYS A 857 3.07 -28.11 -21.82
C CYS A 857 1.69 -28.68 -22.22
N PRO A 858 1.49 -30.01 -22.38
CA PRO A 858 0.17 -30.56 -22.69
C PRO A 858 -0.90 -30.30 -21.62
N PHE A 859 -0.48 -30.05 -20.38
CA PHE A 859 -1.38 -29.76 -19.24
C PHE A 859 -1.74 -28.26 -19.11
N LEU A 860 -1.25 -27.39 -20.00
CA LEU A 860 -1.52 -25.96 -19.95
C LEU A 860 -2.79 -25.61 -20.76
N PRO A 861 -3.74 -24.83 -20.20
CA PRO A 861 -4.90 -24.37 -20.95
C PRO A 861 -4.48 -23.42 -22.09
N ASP A 862 -5.28 -23.38 -23.16
CA ASP A 862 -5.14 -22.34 -24.18
C ASP A 862 -5.63 -20.98 -23.64
N SER A 863 -5.37 -19.91 -24.37
CA SER A 863 -5.74 -18.56 -23.95
C SER A 863 -7.27 -18.36 -23.99
N PRO A 864 -7.94 -17.94 -22.89
CA PRO A 864 -9.39 -17.73 -22.89
C PRO A 864 -9.80 -16.62 -23.89
N ARG A 865 -8.95 -15.60 -24.01
CA ARG A 865 -9.07 -14.53 -25.01
C ARG A 865 -9.00 -15.06 -26.45
N LEU A 866 -8.17 -16.07 -26.72
CA LEU A 866 -8.10 -16.74 -28.02
C LEU A 866 -9.29 -17.67 -28.27
N LEU A 867 -9.82 -18.32 -27.22
CA LEU A 867 -10.99 -19.21 -27.29
C LEU A 867 -12.27 -18.44 -27.62
N ILE A 868 -12.53 -17.30 -26.97
CA ILE A 868 -13.66 -16.40 -27.30
C ILE A 868 -13.58 -15.97 -28.77
N ARG A 869 -12.39 -15.57 -29.25
CA ARG A 869 -12.14 -15.20 -30.66
C ARG A 869 -12.14 -16.38 -31.65
N LYS A 870 -12.35 -17.61 -31.18
CA LYS A 870 -12.60 -18.81 -31.99
C LYS A 870 -14.06 -19.29 -31.88
N GLY A 871 -14.94 -18.52 -31.22
CA GLY A 871 -16.32 -18.91 -30.93
C GLY A 871 -16.46 -19.98 -29.85
N LYS A 872 -15.36 -20.40 -29.21
CA LYS A 872 -15.30 -21.44 -28.18
C LYS A 872 -15.61 -20.83 -26.82
N HIS A 873 -16.86 -20.39 -26.66
CA HIS A 873 -17.28 -19.63 -25.48
C HIS A 873 -17.33 -20.47 -24.20
N GLU A 874 -17.76 -21.73 -24.29
CA GLU A 874 -17.82 -22.67 -23.15
C GLU A 874 -16.41 -22.98 -22.62
N GLU A 875 -15.49 -23.45 -23.47
CA GLU A 875 -14.07 -23.66 -23.13
C GLU A 875 -13.42 -22.39 -22.56
N ALA A 876 -13.82 -21.19 -23.03
CA ALA A 876 -13.31 -19.94 -22.47
C ALA A 876 -13.82 -19.66 -21.05
N LEU A 877 -15.08 -19.96 -20.76
CA LEU A 877 -15.66 -19.83 -19.42
C LEU A 877 -15.04 -20.84 -18.44
N GLU A 878 -14.81 -22.09 -18.87
CA GLU A 878 -14.08 -23.09 -18.09
C GLU A 878 -12.66 -22.64 -17.76
N VAL A 879 -11.91 -22.13 -18.75
CA VAL A 879 -10.55 -21.63 -18.54
C VAL A 879 -10.55 -20.37 -17.66
N LEU A 880 -11.52 -19.47 -17.81
CA LEU A 880 -11.65 -18.30 -16.91
C LEU A 880 -11.98 -18.72 -15.47
N ALA A 881 -12.87 -19.70 -15.28
CA ALA A 881 -13.17 -20.26 -13.96
C ALA A 881 -11.93 -20.92 -13.30
N ALA A 882 -11.19 -21.72 -14.07
CA ALA A 882 -9.95 -22.36 -13.61
C ALA A 882 -8.83 -21.33 -13.26
N LEU A 883 -8.74 -20.22 -14.01
CA LEU A 883 -7.80 -19.13 -13.74
C LEU A 883 -8.26 -18.19 -12.61
N GLU A 884 -9.58 -18.09 -12.36
CA GLU A 884 -10.12 -17.36 -11.22
C GLU A 884 -9.85 -18.13 -9.92
N GLY A 885 -9.99 -19.46 -9.96
CA GLY A 885 -9.68 -20.37 -8.86
C GLY A 885 -10.76 -20.39 -7.77
N HIS A 886 -10.39 -20.77 -6.54
CA HIS A 886 -11.28 -20.74 -5.37
C HIS A 886 -12.63 -21.49 -5.51
N GLY A 887 -12.71 -22.49 -6.38
CA GLY A 887 -13.97 -23.20 -6.65
C GLY A 887 -14.97 -22.40 -7.50
N ALA A 888 -14.53 -21.31 -8.15
CA ALA A 888 -15.34 -20.61 -9.14
C ALA A 888 -15.74 -21.57 -10.28
N THR A 889 -17.01 -21.51 -10.66
CA THR A 889 -17.60 -22.24 -11.78
C THR A 889 -17.80 -21.31 -12.99
N PRO A 890 -18.02 -21.84 -14.20
CA PRO A 890 -18.45 -21.05 -15.37
C PRO A 890 -19.65 -20.14 -15.11
N GLU A 891 -20.54 -20.55 -14.19
CA GLU A 891 -21.72 -19.79 -13.76
C GLU A 891 -21.42 -18.54 -12.92
N SER A 892 -20.22 -18.45 -12.33
CA SER A 892 -19.87 -17.40 -11.35
C SER A 892 -19.99 -16.00 -11.94
N ALA A 893 -20.62 -15.08 -11.21
CA ALA A 893 -20.77 -13.69 -11.61
C ALA A 893 -19.43 -12.98 -11.91
N SER A 894 -18.35 -13.35 -11.20
CA SER A 894 -17.00 -12.81 -11.46
C SER A 894 -16.33 -13.38 -12.72
N VAL A 895 -16.74 -14.57 -13.16
CA VAL A 895 -16.27 -15.22 -14.40
C VAL A 895 -17.07 -14.69 -15.58
N ARG A 896 -18.40 -14.63 -15.47
CA ARG A 896 -19.31 -14.03 -16.47
C ARG A 896 -18.95 -12.56 -16.74
N ALA A 897 -18.82 -11.72 -15.71
CA ALA A 897 -18.45 -10.32 -15.91
C ALA A 897 -17.07 -10.12 -16.58
N GLN A 898 -16.11 -11.04 -16.36
CA GLN A 898 -14.84 -11.02 -17.08
C GLN A 898 -15.00 -11.47 -18.55
N PHE A 899 -15.79 -12.50 -18.80
CA PHE A 899 -16.14 -12.96 -20.15
C PHE A 899 -16.86 -11.86 -20.95
N ASP A 900 -17.87 -11.23 -20.37
CA ASP A 900 -18.68 -10.18 -21.02
C ASP A 900 -17.85 -8.94 -21.37
N VAL A 901 -16.96 -8.50 -20.47
CA VAL A 901 -16.04 -7.37 -20.76
C VAL A 901 -15.04 -7.72 -21.86
N ILE A 902 -14.52 -8.96 -21.89
CA ILE A 902 -13.62 -9.41 -22.98
C ILE A 902 -14.41 -9.53 -24.29
N LYS A 903 -15.66 -10.00 -24.24
CA LYS A 903 -16.51 -10.19 -25.42
C LYS A 903 -16.97 -8.85 -26.01
N ASP A 904 -17.47 -7.91 -25.21
CA ASP A 904 -17.87 -6.57 -25.65
C ASP A 904 -16.73 -5.83 -26.37
N ILE A 905 -15.51 -5.91 -25.83
CA ILE A 905 -14.33 -5.31 -26.45
C ILE A 905 -13.95 -6.03 -27.75
N LEU A 906 -14.01 -7.37 -27.76
CA LEU A 906 -13.69 -8.15 -28.95
C LEU A 906 -14.73 -7.97 -30.07
N ASP A 907 -16.01 -7.91 -29.74
CA ASP A 907 -17.11 -7.68 -30.69
C ASP A 907 -16.98 -6.27 -31.31
N ARG A 908 -16.60 -5.25 -30.51
CA ARG A 908 -16.27 -3.90 -31.00
C ARG A 908 -15.04 -3.87 -31.91
N GLU A 909 -14.00 -4.65 -31.63
CA GLU A 909 -12.87 -4.83 -32.55
C GLU A 909 -13.30 -5.57 -33.84
N HIS A 910 -14.13 -6.62 -33.73
CA HIS A 910 -14.53 -7.48 -34.85
C HIS A 910 -15.35 -6.79 -35.94
N VAL A 911 -16.04 -5.68 -35.62
CA VAL A 911 -16.73 -4.82 -36.60
C VAL A 911 -15.76 -4.29 -37.68
N ASN A 912 -14.44 -4.26 -37.44
CA ASN A 912 -13.45 -3.75 -38.37
C ASN A 912 -12.31 -4.75 -38.65
N THR A 913 -12.48 -5.62 -39.65
CA THR A 913 -11.38 -6.47 -40.15
C THR A 913 -10.37 -5.64 -40.96
N TYR A 914 -9.21 -5.33 -40.36
CA TYR A 914 -8.21 -4.45 -41.01
C TYR A 914 -7.27 -5.19 -41.97
N SER A 915 -7.01 -4.57 -43.12
CA SER A 915 -5.91 -4.96 -44.02
C SER A 915 -4.56 -4.51 -43.44
N TRP A 916 -3.52 -5.33 -43.65
CA TRP A 916 -2.12 -4.97 -43.33
C TRP A 916 -1.69 -3.61 -43.90
N TRP A 917 -2.22 -3.21 -45.06
CA TRP A 917 -1.94 -1.90 -45.65
C TRP A 917 -2.63 -0.73 -44.92
N GLN A 918 -3.79 -0.94 -44.30
CA GLN A 918 -4.48 0.07 -43.47
C GLN A 918 -3.78 0.26 -42.12
N LEU A 919 -3.20 -0.82 -41.58
CA LEU A 919 -2.37 -0.81 -40.38
C LEU A 919 -1.06 -0.02 -40.61
N VAL A 920 -0.35 -0.28 -41.71
CA VAL A 920 0.92 0.41 -42.04
C VAL A 920 0.74 1.87 -42.48
N THR A 921 -0.40 2.22 -43.10
CA THR A 921 -0.69 3.63 -43.48
C THR A 921 -1.20 4.50 -42.33
N GLY A 922 -1.27 3.98 -41.11
CA GLY A 922 -1.71 4.75 -39.93
C GLY A 922 -3.17 5.20 -39.96
N ARG A 923 -3.98 4.66 -40.89
CA ARG A 923 -5.40 5.00 -41.08
C ARG A 923 -6.35 4.13 -40.26
N GLY A 924 -5.85 3.06 -39.64
CA GLY A 924 -6.62 2.26 -38.68
C GLY A 924 -7.00 3.05 -37.41
N PRO A 925 -8.14 2.74 -36.76
CA PRO A 925 -8.49 3.19 -35.42
C PRO A 925 -7.44 2.87 -34.34
N SER A 926 -7.64 3.45 -33.16
CA SER A 926 -6.93 3.10 -31.90
C SER A 926 -5.39 3.08 -31.96
N GLY A 927 -4.80 3.83 -32.89
CA GLY A 927 -3.36 4.13 -32.94
C GLY A 927 -2.43 2.92 -33.11
N LEU A 928 -2.93 1.80 -33.66
CA LEU A 928 -2.29 0.48 -33.66
C LEU A 928 -0.81 0.51 -34.10
N MET A 929 -0.48 1.23 -35.18
CA MET A 929 0.91 1.37 -35.66
C MET A 929 1.85 1.96 -34.60
N ARG A 930 1.40 2.97 -33.83
CA ARG A 930 2.19 3.56 -32.74
C ARG A 930 2.40 2.56 -31.59
N ARG A 931 1.38 1.76 -31.27
CA ARG A 931 1.43 0.74 -30.20
C ARG A 931 2.44 -0.35 -30.55
N MET A 932 2.42 -0.81 -31.81
CA MET A 932 3.41 -1.74 -32.37
C MET A 932 4.83 -1.14 -32.40
N ILE A 933 5.00 0.12 -32.84
CA ILE A 933 6.30 0.81 -32.86
C ILE A 933 6.85 0.98 -31.44
N LEU A 934 6.04 1.34 -30.44
CA LEU A 934 6.49 1.47 -29.04
C LEU A 934 6.91 0.10 -28.45
N GLY A 935 6.18 -0.98 -28.77
CA GLY A 935 6.58 -2.34 -28.37
C GLY A 935 7.91 -2.77 -29.01
N ALA A 936 8.06 -2.58 -30.32
CA ALA A 936 9.27 -2.90 -31.07
C ALA A 936 10.48 -2.04 -30.64
N ALA A 937 10.29 -0.73 -30.44
CA ALA A 937 11.35 0.17 -30.00
C ALA A 937 11.80 -0.13 -28.56
N MET A 938 10.90 -0.51 -27.65
CA MET A 938 11.26 -0.97 -26.32
C MET A 938 12.14 -2.24 -26.37
N GLN A 939 11.79 -3.19 -27.26
CA GLN A 939 12.59 -4.39 -27.47
C GLN A 939 13.92 -4.15 -28.22
N CYS A 940 14.01 -3.11 -29.04
CA CYS A 940 15.28 -2.60 -29.55
C CYS A 940 16.16 -2.07 -28.40
N MET A 941 15.63 -1.18 -27.54
CA MET A 941 16.35 -0.62 -26.39
C MET A 941 16.86 -1.72 -25.42
N ASN A 942 16.09 -2.80 -25.23
CA ASN A 942 16.54 -3.97 -24.45
C ASN A 942 17.89 -4.52 -24.94
N GLN A 943 18.05 -4.66 -26.27
CA GLN A 943 19.19 -5.35 -26.86
C GLN A 943 20.35 -4.44 -27.23
N VAL A 944 20.09 -3.19 -27.66
CA VAL A 944 21.13 -2.18 -27.92
C VAL A 944 21.66 -1.50 -26.64
N SER A 945 21.19 -1.93 -25.48
CA SER A 945 21.77 -1.62 -24.15
C SER A 945 23.21 -2.13 -23.95
N GLY A 946 23.65 -3.06 -24.80
CA GLY A 946 24.91 -3.79 -24.65
C GLY A 946 24.79 -5.13 -23.91
N ILE A 947 23.60 -5.57 -23.46
CA ILE A 947 23.46 -6.83 -22.69
C ILE A 947 23.98 -8.08 -23.42
N ASN A 948 23.88 -8.15 -24.75
CA ASN A 948 24.40 -9.27 -25.53
C ASN A 948 25.92 -9.26 -25.66
N VAL A 949 26.55 -8.07 -25.58
CA VAL A 949 28.00 -7.90 -25.61
C VAL A 949 28.63 -8.67 -24.46
N THR A 950 28.07 -8.51 -23.24
CA THR A 950 28.49 -9.26 -22.06
C THR A 950 27.96 -10.69 -22.08
N SER A 951 26.66 -10.91 -22.31
CA SER A 951 26.06 -12.24 -22.13
C SER A 951 26.65 -13.30 -23.06
N TYR A 952 26.96 -12.99 -24.33
CA TYR A 952 27.59 -13.94 -25.25
C TYR A 952 29.12 -13.98 -25.15
N TYR A 953 29.78 -12.93 -24.65
CA TYR A 953 31.24 -12.79 -24.80
C TYR A 953 32.00 -12.38 -23.54
N MET A 954 31.40 -12.43 -22.33
CA MET A 954 32.07 -11.99 -21.08
C MET A 954 33.45 -12.65 -20.89
N SER A 955 33.53 -13.98 -21.00
CA SER A 955 34.78 -14.73 -20.89
C SER A 955 35.81 -14.30 -21.94
N TYR A 956 35.38 -14.03 -23.18
CA TYR A 956 36.24 -13.54 -24.27
C TYR A 956 36.72 -12.09 -24.00
N ILE A 957 35.85 -11.21 -23.48
CA ILE A 957 36.17 -9.82 -23.13
C ILE A 957 37.19 -9.77 -21.99
N PHE A 958 37.01 -10.58 -20.94
CA PHE A 958 37.95 -10.65 -19.83
C PHE A 958 39.33 -11.14 -20.27
N ILE A 959 39.41 -12.12 -21.19
CA ILE A 959 40.69 -12.56 -21.76
C ILE A 959 41.31 -11.47 -22.65
N ASN A 960 40.59 -11.01 -23.69
CA ASN A 960 41.18 -10.25 -24.80
C ASN A 960 41.20 -8.73 -24.60
N ALA A 961 40.30 -8.18 -23.77
CA ALA A 961 40.23 -6.74 -23.49
C ALA A 961 40.80 -6.35 -22.11
N LEU A 962 40.84 -7.29 -21.15
CA LEU A 962 41.37 -7.06 -19.79
C LEU A 962 42.64 -7.87 -19.45
N GLY A 963 43.08 -8.80 -20.31
CA GLY A 963 44.29 -9.60 -20.10
C GLY A 963 44.18 -10.65 -18.98
N ILE A 964 42.96 -11.02 -18.56
CA ILE A 964 42.71 -11.95 -17.45
C ILE A 964 42.93 -13.40 -17.92
N SER A 965 43.44 -14.26 -17.04
CA SER A 965 43.70 -15.67 -17.38
C SER A 965 42.40 -16.43 -17.71
N PRO A 966 42.38 -17.34 -18.71
CA PRO A 966 41.14 -17.95 -19.21
C PRO A 966 40.30 -18.67 -18.16
N LEU A 967 40.93 -19.32 -17.17
CA LEU A 967 40.22 -19.96 -16.06
C LEU A 967 39.53 -18.92 -15.16
N LEU A 968 40.24 -17.86 -14.77
CA LEU A 968 39.67 -16.80 -13.94
C LEU A 968 38.57 -16.04 -14.72
N SER A 969 38.73 -15.82 -16.02
CA SER A 969 37.70 -15.23 -16.88
C SER A 969 36.41 -16.05 -16.91
N ARG A 970 36.48 -17.38 -17.05
CA ARG A 970 35.31 -18.27 -17.00
C ARG A 970 34.65 -18.28 -15.61
N ILE A 971 35.45 -18.28 -14.53
CA ILE A 971 34.94 -18.19 -13.15
C ILE A 971 34.22 -16.85 -12.92
N LEU A 972 34.81 -15.73 -13.35
CA LEU A 972 34.19 -14.40 -13.20
C LEU A 972 32.92 -14.26 -14.05
N ALA A 973 32.86 -14.85 -15.26
CA ALA A 973 31.64 -14.90 -16.05
C ALA A 973 30.54 -15.74 -15.37
N ALA A 974 30.90 -16.90 -14.80
CA ALA A 974 29.97 -17.73 -14.03
C ALA A 974 29.45 -17.01 -12.77
N CYS A 975 30.32 -16.35 -11.99
CA CYS A 975 29.91 -15.52 -10.86
C CYS A 975 29.01 -14.34 -11.29
N GLY A 976 29.35 -13.66 -12.39
CA GLY A 976 28.53 -12.57 -12.95
C GLY A 976 27.14 -13.05 -13.39
N SER A 977 27.00 -14.28 -13.87
CA SER A 977 25.70 -14.88 -14.18
C SER A 977 24.81 -15.11 -12.95
N VAL A 978 25.41 -15.31 -11.77
CA VAL A 978 24.71 -15.46 -10.48
C VAL A 978 24.31 -14.11 -9.92
N ASP A 979 25.19 -13.10 -10.00
CA ASP A 979 24.87 -11.70 -9.69
C ASP A 979 23.65 -11.23 -10.51
N TYR A 980 23.71 -11.45 -11.83
CA TYR A 980 22.61 -11.13 -12.74
C TYR A 980 21.29 -11.84 -12.35
N LEU A 981 21.36 -13.12 -11.95
CA LEU A 981 20.20 -13.88 -11.48
C LEU A 981 19.63 -13.33 -10.17
N ILE A 982 20.47 -12.98 -9.20
CA ILE A 982 20.04 -12.39 -7.92
C ILE A 982 19.27 -11.08 -8.18
N PHE A 983 19.81 -10.20 -9.01
CA PHE A 983 19.17 -8.92 -9.29
C PHE A 983 17.93 -9.03 -10.20
N ALA A 984 17.89 -10.01 -11.12
CA ALA A 984 16.68 -10.35 -11.87
C ALA A 984 15.54 -10.84 -10.94
N CYS A 985 15.88 -11.63 -9.91
CA CYS A 985 14.92 -12.02 -8.88
C CYS A 985 14.46 -10.84 -8.01
N LEU A 986 15.36 -9.93 -7.62
CA LEU A 986 15.03 -8.75 -6.81
C LEU A 986 14.09 -7.76 -7.52
N ALA A 987 14.13 -7.69 -8.86
CA ALA A 987 13.22 -6.87 -9.67
C ALA A 987 11.72 -7.13 -9.40
N TYR A 988 11.37 -8.33 -8.92
CA TYR A 988 10.00 -8.72 -8.55
C TYR A 988 9.38 -7.78 -7.50
N PHE A 989 10.19 -7.29 -6.55
CA PHE A 989 9.76 -6.36 -5.50
C PHE A 989 9.68 -4.89 -5.97
N VAL A 990 10.21 -4.59 -7.16
CA VAL A 990 10.41 -3.23 -7.69
C VAL A 990 9.38 -2.90 -8.76
N ILE A 991 9.10 -3.82 -9.69
CA ILE A 991 8.35 -3.57 -10.94
C ILE A 991 6.94 -3.00 -10.73
N GLU A 992 6.20 -3.49 -9.73
CA GLU A 992 4.85 -2.99 -9.39
C GLU A 992 4.89 -1.78 -8.43
N ARG A 993 5.97 -1.62 -7.65
CA ARG A 993 6.07 -0.58 -6.62
C ARG A 993 6.47 0.78 -7.19
N TYR A 994 7.28 0.79 -8.24
CA TYR A 994 7.83 2.03 -8.82
C TYR A 994 7.27 2.35 -10.22
N GLY A 995 6.66 1.38 -10.91
CA GLY A 995 6.15 1.53 -12.27
C GLY A 995 7.20 1.27 -13.35
N ARG A 996 6.76 0.76 -14.52
CA ARG A 996 7.62 0.36 -15.64
C ARG A 996 8.46 1.54 -16.12
N ARG A 997 7.86 2.73 -16.24
CA ARG A 997 8.49 3.94 -16.79
C ARG A 997 9.64 4.44 -15.91
N LYS A 998 9.46 4.48 -14.58
CA LYS A 998 10.52 4.92 -13.65
C LYS A 998 11.64 3.90 -13.56
N VAL A 999 11.30 2.61 -13.47
CA VAL A 999 12.27 1.51 -13.40
C VAL A 999 13.17 1.49 -14.65
N MET A 1000 12.59 1.62 -15.84
CA MET A 1000 13.34 1.70 -17.10
C MET A 1000 14.33 2.88 -17.12
N MET A 1001 13.90 4.09 -16.74
CA MET A 1001 14.78 5.28 -16.72
C MET A 1001 15.93 5.17 -15.70
N VAL A 1002 15.66 4.69 -14.49
CA VAL A 1002 16.68 4.54 -13.43
C VAL A 1002 17.69 3.44 -13.78
N SER A 1003 17.21 2.30 -14.28
CA SER A 1003 18.05 1.19 -14.72
C SER A 1003 18.92 1.58 -15.92
N ALA A 1004 18.36 2.30 -16.91
CA ALA A 1004 19.14 2.83 -18.05
C ALA A 1004 20.23 3.82 -17.64
N ALA A 1005 19.93 4.72 -16.69
CA ALA A 1005 20.92 5.65 -16.14
C ALA A 1005 22.08 4.92 -15.43
N ALA A 1006 21.76 3.92 -14.60
CA ALA A 1006 22.78 3.11 -13.93
C ALA A 1006 23.62 2.28 -14.92
N CYS A 1007 22.99 1.69 -15.95
CA CYS A 1007 23.71 1.00 -17.04
C CYS A 1007 24.64 1.94 -17.81
N SER A 1008 24.20 3.18 -18.10
CA SER A 1008 25.03 4.20 -18.75
C SER A 1008 26.26 4.56 -17.90
N ILE A 1009 26.09 4.74 -16.58
CA ILE A 1009 27.19 5.02 -15.65
C ILE A 1009 28.19 3.85 -15.63
N CYS A 1010 27.72 2.62 -15.58
CA CYS A 1010 28.59 1.44 -15.61
C CYS A 1010 29.42 1.38 -16.90
N TRP A 1011 28.81 1.64 -18.07
CA TRP A 1011 29.54 1.70 -19.34
C TRP A 1011 30.57 2.84 -19.40
N ILE A 1012 30.27 4.01 -18.82
CA ILE A 1012 31.25 5.11 -18.67
C ILE A 1012 32.44 4.66 -17.82
N CYS A 1013 32.20 4.02 -16.68
CA CYS A 1013 33.27 3.54 -15.81
C CYS A 1013 34.12 2.43 -16.46
N ILE A 1014 33.52 1.53 -17.22
CA ILE A 1014 34.23 0.52 -18.02
C ILE A 1014 35.08 1.19 -19.12
N ALA A 1015 34.54 2.20 -19.82
CA ALA A 1015 35.26 2.96 -20.84
C ALA A 1015 36.49 3.69 -20.25
N ILE A 1016 36.34 4.29 -19.07
CA ILE A 1016 37.43 4.96 -18.35
C ILE A 1016 38.48 3.95 -17.88
N ALA A 1017 38.08 2.87 -17.20
CA ALA A 1017 39.02 1.87 -16.67
C ALA A 1017 39.84 1.20 -17.79
N THR A 1018 39.19 0.78 -18.87
CA THR A 1018 39.88 0.20 -20.05
C THR A 1018 40.73 1.24 -20.78
N GLY A 1019 40.26 2.48 -20.90
CA GLY A 1019 41.02 3.59 -21.48
C GLY A 1019 42.31 3.89 -20.71
N VAL A 1020 42.23 3.99 -19.38
CA VAL A 1020 43.40 4.22 -18.51
C VAL A 1020 44.36 3.02 -18.55
N SER A 1021 43.85 1.79 -18.64
CA SER A 1021 44.70 0.60 -18.83
C SER A 1021 45.43 0.59 -20.17
N GLN A 1022 44.86 1.17 -21.24
CA GLN A 1022 45.50 1.27 -22.55
C GLN A 1022 46.53 2.41 -22.65
N HIS A 1023 46.49 3.39 -21.74
CA HIS A 1023 47.42 4.53 -21.69
C HIS A 1023 48.44 4.42 -20.54
N GLY A 1024 48.79 3.20 -20.11
CA GLY A 1024 49.88 2.94 -19.16
C GLY A 1024 49.51 2.89 -17.68
N GLY A 1025 48.22 2.98 -17.33
CA GLY A 1025 47.77 2.74 -15.95
C GLY A 1025 47.87 1.26 -15.54
N ASN A 1026 47.92 0.98 -14.23
CA ASN A 1026 48.05 -0.38 -13.70
C ASN A 1026 46.91 -1.31 -14.19
N SER A 1027 47.25 -2.22 -15.10
CA SER A 1027 46.28 -3.07 -15.80
C SER A 1027 45.51 -4.01 -14.86
N TYR A 1028 46.13 -4.52 -13.79
CA TYR A 1028 45.44 -5.38 -12.82
C TYR A 1028 44.36 -4.62 -12.04
N ILE A 1029 44.67 -3.40 -11.57
CA ILE A 1029 43.71 -2.57 -10.85
C ILE A 1029 42.58 -2.13 -11.79
N ASN A 1030 42.92 -1.65 -12.98
CA ASN A 1030 41.94 -1.20 -13.97
C ASN A 1030 41.04 -2.34 -14.47
N GLY A 1031 41.60 -3.54 -14.69
CA GLY A 1031 40.84 -4.74 -15.02
C GLY A 1031 39.89 -5.15 -13.90
N SER A 1032 40.34 -5.11 -12.64
CA SER A 1032 39.50 -5.38 -11.46
C SER A 1032 38.33 -4.39 -11.34
N VAL A 1033 38.58 -3.09 -11.57
CA VAL A 1033 37.54 -2.06 -11.60
C VAL A 1033 36.56 -2.29 -12.76
N ALA A 1034 37.04 -2.64 -13.96
CA ALA A 1034 36.18 -2.95 -15.09
C ALA A 1034 35.26 -4.15 -14.80
N VAL A 1035 35.79 -5.25 -14.23
CA VAL A 1035 35.00 -6.42 -13.81
C VAL A 1035 33.92 -6.03 -12.78
N ALA A 1036 34.25 -5.21 -11.77
CA ALA A 1036 33.28 -4.73 -10.80
C ALA A 1036 32.13 -3.92 -11.44
N PHE A 1037 32.43 -3.09 -12.45
CA PHE A 1037 31.40 -2.36 -13.19
C PHE A 1037 30.63 -3.23 -14.21
N PHE A 1038 31.20 -4.33 -14.71
CA PHE A 1038 30.44 -5.33 -15.48
C PHE A 1038 29.40 -6.06 -14.62
N PHE A 1039 29.72 -6.34 -13.35
CA PHE A 1039 28.75 -6.87 -12.38
C PHE A 1039 27.70 -5.80 -12.03
N ALA A 1040 28.13 -4.57 -11.72
CA ALA A 1040 27.19 -3.46 -11.48
C ALA A 1040 26.26 -3.18 -12.68
N PHE A 1041 26.71 -3.41 -13.91
CA PHE A 1041 25.87 -3.38 -15.11
C PHE A 1041 24.82 -4.50 -15.10
N PHE A 1042 25.20 -5.76 -14.85
CA PHE A 1042 24.25 -6.87 -14.72
C PHE A 1042 23.21 -6.64 -13.62
N ALA A 1043 23.65 -6.19 -12.44
CA ALA A 1043 22.78 -5.79 -11.34
C ALA A 1043 21.78 -4.70 -11.75
N SER A 1044 22.29 -3.64 -12.39
CA SER A 1044 21.48 -2.51 -12.88
C SER A 1044 20.47 -2.94 -13.94
N PHE A 1045 20.88 -3.79 -14.89
CA PHE A 1045 20.07 -4.26 -16.00
C PHE A 1045 18.98 -5.24 -15.53
N GLY A 1046 19.34 -6.21 -14.69
CA GLY A 1046 18.41 -7.19 -14.10
C GLY A 1046 17.29 -6.53 -13.30
N MET A 1047 17.61 -5.45 -12.57
CA MET A 1047 16.64 -4.66 -11.79
C MET A 1047 15.62 -3.85 -12.62
N GLY A 1048 15.77 -3.74 -13.95
CA GLY A 1048 14.84 -2.93 -14.75
C GLY A 1048 14.80 -3.20 -16.26
N VAL A 1049 15.85 -2.84 -17.00
CA VAL A 1049 15.87 -2.94 -18.48
C VAL A 1049 15.73 -4.39 -18.98
N LEU A 1050 16.04 -5.41 -18.14
CA LEU A 1050 15.67 -6.80 -18.42
C LEU A 1050 14.14 -7.00 -18.51
N GLY A 1051 13.41 -6.61 -17.47
CA GLY A 1051 12.01 -7.02 -17.29
C GLY A 1051 10.99 -6.20 -18.08
N VAL A 1052 11.15 -4.87 -18.11
CA VAL A 1052 10.17 -3.98 -18.73
C VAL A 1052 9.92 -4.28 -20.23
N PRO A 1053 10.95 -4.51 -21.07
CA PRO A 1053 10.76 -4.68 -22.52
C PRO A 1053 10.05 -5.94 -22.98
N TRP A 1054 10.01 -6.99 -22.15
CA TRP A 1054 9.30 -8.23 -22.47
C TRP A 1054 7.83 -8.15 -22.08
N LEU A 1055 7.54 -7.42 -21.01
CA LEU A 1055 6.19 -7.11 -20.56
C LEU A 1055 5.48 -6.12 -21.51
N TYR A 1056 6.17 -5.04 -21.89
CA TYR A 1056 5.57 -3.87 -22.52
C TYR A 1056 4.83 -4.14 -23.84
N PRO A 1057 5.35 -4.96 -24.80
CA PRO A 1057 4.63 -5.29 -26.03
C PRO A 1057 3.33 -6.05 -25.79
N THR A 1058 3.20 -6.78 -24.68
CA THR A 1058 1.98 -7.51 -24.32
C THR A 1058 0.96 -6.62 -23.61
N GLU A 1059 1.42 -5.67 -22.80
CA GLU A 1059 0.58 -4.67 -22.12
C GLU A 1059 0.10 -3.56 -23.09
N ILE A 1060 0.87 -3.20 -24.13
CA ILE A 1060 0.52 -2.07 -25.02
C ILE A 1060 -0.31 -2.45 -26.26
N ASN A 1061 -0.25 -3.68 -26.77
CA ASN A 1061 -0.96 -4.04 -28.02
C ASN A 1061 -2.43 -4.42 -27.77
N ALA A 1062 -3.31 -3.97 -28.69
CA ALA A 1062 -4.73 -4.27 -28.73
C ALA A 1062 -5.02 -5.77 -28.90
N LEU A 1063 -6.23 -6.22 -28.59
CA LEU A 1063 -6.56 -7.64 -28.46
C LEU A 1063 -6.43 -8.39 -29.80
N GLU A 1064 -7.08 -7.91 -30.86
CA GLU A 1064 -6.99 -8.46 -32.23
C GLU A 1064 -5.55 -8.50 -32.79
N MET A 1065 -4.75 -7.49 -32.44
CA MET A 1065 -3.38 -7.32 -32.95
C MET A 1065 -2.28 -7.86 -32.02
N ARG A 1066 -2.61 -8.42 -30.83
CA ARG A 1066 -1.63 -8.74 -29.78
C ARG A 1066 -0.55 -9.72 -30.24
N THR A 1067 -0.94 -10.84 -30.85
CA THR A 1067 0.00 -11.84 -31.38
C THR A 1067 0.92 -11.24 -32.44
N LYS A 1068 0.36 -10.45 -33.37
CA LYS A 1068 1.06 -9.81 -34.49
C LYS A 1068 2.08 -8.77 -33.98
N GLY A 1069 1.66 -7.91 -33.06
CA GLY A 1069 2.48 -6.86 -32.44
C GLY A 1069 3.58 -7.40 -31.53
N ALA A 1070 3.29 -8.44 -30.73
CA ALA A 1070 4.29 -9.13 -29.93
C ALA A 1070 5.31 -9.88 -30.79
N SER A 1071 4.85 -10.58 -31.85
CA SER A 1071 5.73 -11.27 -32.81
C SER A 1071 6.66 -10.29 -33.54
N LEU A 1072 6.15 -9.11 -33.95
CA LEU A 1072 6.98 -8.06 -34.53
C LEU A 1072 8.00 -7.50 -33.51
N ALA A 1073 7.58 -7.24 -32.27
CA ALA A 1073 8.50 -6.77 -31.24
C ALA A 1073 9.59 -7.81 -30.90
N MET A 1074 9.26 -9.11 -30.96
CA MET A 1074 10.25 -10.18 -30.84
C MET A 1074 11.16 -10.30 -32.06
N ALA A 1075 10.65 -10.10 -33.27
CA ALA A 1075 11.50 -9.99 -34.46
C ALA A 1075 12.48 -8.82 -34.33
N THR A 1076 12.03 -7.64 -33.87
CA THR A 1076 12.90 -6.50 -33.57
C THR A 1076 13.93 -6.82 -32.48
N ASN A 1077 13.53 -7.51 -31.41
CA ASN A 1077 14.47 -8.00 -30.38
C ASN A 1077 15.59 -8.84 -31.01
N TRP A 1078 15.24 -9.87 -31.79
CA TRP A 1078 16.21 -10.82 -32.34
C TRP A 1078 17.11 -10.23 -33.44
N ILE A 1079 16.61 -9.35 -34.32
CA ILE A 1079 17.48 -8.70 -35.33
C ILE A 1079 18.42 -7.66 -34.71
N CYS A 1080 18.01 -6.96 -33.65
CA CYS A 1080 18.90 -6.11 -32.87
C CYS A 1080 19.95 -6.94 -32.11
N ASN A 1081 19.57 -8.12 -31.59
CA ASN A 1081 20.49 -9.06 -30.96
C ASN A 1081 21.57 -9.53 -31.98
N TYR A 1082 21.15 -9.95 -33.18
CA TYR A 1082 22.06 -10.28 -34.29
C TYR A 1082 23.09 -9.16 -34.55
N ALA A 1083 22.64 -7.92 -34.73
CA ALA A 1083 23.51 -6.79 -35.02
C ALA A 1083 24.55 -6.54 -33.92
N VAL A 1084 24.14 -6.56 -32.65
CA VAL A 1084 25.03 -6.37 -31.49
C VAL A 1084 26.03 -7.52 -31.37
N VAL A 1085 25.57 -8.77 -31.49
CA VAL A 1085 26.42 -9.97 -31.36
C VAL A 1085 27.45 -10.08 -32.49
N GLN A 1086 27.07 -9.73 -33.73
CA GLN A 1086 27.99 -9.70 -34.87
C GLN A 1086 29.03 -8.57 -34.75
N ALA A 1087 28.63 -7.39 -34.25
CA ALA A 1087 29.52 -6.25 -34.10
C ALA A 1087 30.51 -6.37 -32.92
N THR A 1088 30.27 -7.29 -31.97
CA THR A 1088 31.00 -7.32 -30.69
C THR A 1088 32.48 -7.69 -30.83
N LEU A 1089 32.85 -8.86 -31.36
CA LEU A 1089 34.28 -9.24 -31.44
C LEU A 1089 35.09 -8.25 -32.30
N PRO A 1090 34.62 -7.83 -33.48
CA PRO A 1090 35.33 -6.84 -34.30
C PRO A 1090 35.38 -5.47 -33.61
N GLY A 1091 34.34 -5.09 -32.88
CA GLY A 1091 34.29 -3.85 -32.10
C GLY A 1091 35.35 -3.81 -31.00
N VAL A 1092 35.41 -4.86 -30.17
CA VAL A 1092 36.42 -4.98 -29.10
C VAL A 1092 37.84 -4.98 -29.66
N GLN A 1093 38.09 -5.69 -30.77
CA GLN A 1093 39.43 -5.75 -31.39
C GLN A 1093 39.88 -4.42 -32.02
N ASN A 1094 39.00 -3.70 -32.71
CA ASN A 1094 39.41 -2.54 -33.52
C ASN A 1094 39.23 -1.18 -32.82
N LEU A 1095 38.29 -1.05 -31.87
CA LEU A 1095 37.97 0.23 -31.22
C LEU A 1095 38.54 0.36 -29.79
N GLY A 1096 38.96 -0.75 -29.16
CA GLY A 1096 39.48 -0.77 -27.79
C GLY A 1096 38.51 -0.10 -26.81
N TYR A 1097 39.02 0.80 -25.96
CA TYR A 1097 38.20 1.52 -24.98
C TYR A 1097 37.02 2.33 -25.58
N LYS A 1098 37.13 2.75 -26.86
CA LYS A 1098 36.11 3.57 -27.53
C LYS A 1098 34.81 2.80 -27.81
N PHE A 1099 34.89 1.46 -27.88
CA PHE A 1099 33.72 0.60 -28.06
C PHE A 1099 32.69 0.77 -26.93
N TRP A 1100 33.15 0.91 -25.68
CA TRP A 1100 32.29 1.04 -24.50
C TRP A 1100 31.52 2.37 -24.44
N ILE A 1101 32.07 3.43 -25.05
CA ILE A 1101 31.45 4.75 -25.13
C ILE A 1101 30.14 4.71 -25.95
N VAL A 1102 30.07 3.84 -26.96
CA VAL A 1102 28.86 3.66 -27.79
C VAL A 1102 27.69 3.20 -26.93
N TRP A 1103 27.89 2.17 -26.10
CA TRP A 1103 26.85 1.63 -25.21
C TRP A 1103 26.46 2.61 -24.09
N ALA A 1104 27.42 3.40 -23.58
CA ALA A 1104 27.13 4.47 -22.63
C ALA A 1104 26.16 5.51 -23.21
N VAL A 1105 26.45 6.05 -24.40
CA VAL A 1105 25.63 7.08 -25.05
C VAL A 1105 24.24 6.53 -25.42
N ILE A 1106 24.16 5.30 -25.90
CA ILE A 1106 22.88 4.65 -26.24
C ILE A 1106 22.02 4.46 -24.98
N CYS A 1107 22.59 3.96 -23.87
CA CYS A 1107 21.86 3.83 -22.60
C CYS A 1107 21.40 5.18 -22.04
N ALA A 1108 22.19 6.25 -22.17
CA ALA A 1108 21.77 7.59 -21.78
C ALA A 1108 20.58 8.10 -22.63
N ALA A 1109 20.58 7.82 -23.93
CA ALA A 1109 19.51 8.23 -24.85
C ALA A 1109 18.15 7.55 -24.56
N PHE A 1110 18.13 6.38 -23.91
CA PHE A 1110 16.88 5.74 -23.48
C PHE A 1110 16.09 6.58 -22.46
N ILE A 1111 16.76 7.42 -21.66
CA ILE A 1111 16.12 8.21 -20.60
C ILE A 1111 15.14 9.24 -21.18
N PRO A 1112 15.54 10.19 -22.07
CA PRO A 1112 14.60 11.13 -22.68
C PRO A 1112 13.55 10.43 -23.57
N VAL A 1113 13.91 9.34 -24.25
CA VAL A 1113 12.98 8.55 -25.07
C VAL A 1113 11.86 7.95 -24.21
N THR A 1114 12.22 7.28 -23.11
CA THR A 1114 11.27 6.71 -22.12
C THR A 1114 10.46 7.80 -21.43
N TYR A 1115 11.08 8.95 -21.12
CA TYR A 1115 10.38 10.08 -20.53
C TYR A 1115 9.32 10.67 -21.47
N LEU A 1116 9.64 10.89 -22.75
CA LEU A 1116 8.77 11.61 -23.68
C LEU A 1116 7.63 10.77 -24.25
N PHE A 1117 7.88 9.52 -24.64
CA PHE A 1117 6.99 8.77 -25.55
C PHE A 1117 6.21 7.62 -24.91
N TYR A 1118 6.62 7.14 -23.75
CA TYR A 1118 6.09 5.92 -23.14
C TYR A 1118 5.09 6.22 -22.00
N PRO A 1119 3.82 5.78 -22.08
CA PRO A 1119 2.91 5.77 -20.94
C PRO A 1119 3.32 4.73 -19.90
N GLU A 1120 2.82 4.91 -18.67
CA GLU A 1120 2.93 3.94 -17.58
C GLU A 1120 1.81 2.89 -17.69
N THR A 1121 2.17 1.61 -17.65
CA THR A 1121 1.24 0.47 -17.80
C THR A 1121 0.95 -0.26 -16.48
N ALA A 1122 1.69 0.03 -15.42
CA ALA A 1122 1.45 -0.56 -14.09
C ALA A 1122 0.03 -0.27 -13.57
N ASN A 1123 -0.55 -1.27 -12.88
CA ASN A 1123 -1.87 -1.23 -12.24
C ASN A 1123 -3.07 -0.92 -13.16
N ARG A 1124 -2.95 -1.18 -14.47
CA ARG A 1124 -4.01 -0.99 -15.47
C ARG A 1124 -4.50 -2.33 -16.03
N THR A 1125 -5.77 -2.38 -16.45
CA THR A 1125 -6.25 -3.47 -17.33
C THR A 1125 -5.53 -3.37 -18.69
N LEU A 1126 -5.61 -4.39 -19.56
CA LEU A 1126 -5.17 -4.21 -20.96
C LEU A 1126 -6.14 -3.24 -21.67
N GLU A 1127 -7.39 -3.42 -21.30
CA GLU A 1127 -8.59 -2.74 -21.75
C GLU A 1127 -8.56 -1.21 -21.45
N ASP A 1128 -7.87 -0.77 -20.39
CA ASP A 1128 -7.55 0.63 -20.06
C ASP A 1128 -6.60 1.25 -21.10
N ILE A 1129 -5.63 0.46 -21.57
CA ILE A 1129 -4.63 0.90 -22.55
C ILE A 1129 -5.30 1.01 -23.93
N ASP A 1130 -6.24 0.12 -24.24
CA ASP A 1130 -7.10 0.21 -25.42
C ASP A 1130 -7.89 1.53 -25.42
N ARG A 1131 -8.68 1.79 -24.36
CA ARG A 1131 -9.40 3.06 -24.19
C ARG A 1131 -8.49 4.29 -24.19
N PHE A 1132 -7.26 4.19 -23.65
CA PHE A 1132 -6.29 5.28 -23.73
C PHE A 1132 -5.89 5.60 -25.19
N PHE A 1133 -5.59 4.59 -26.01
CA PHE A 1133 -5.19 4.84 -27.40
C PHE A 1133 -6.35 5.17 -28.35
N GLU A 1134 -7.59 4.77 -28.02
CA GLU A 1134 -8.82 5.23 -28.70
C GLU A 1134 -8.97 6.76 -28.68
N THR A 1135 -8.60 7.41 -27.57
CA THR A 1135 -8.66 8.90 -27.45
C THR A 1135 -7.64 9.64 -28.33
N LYS A 1136 -6.85 8.93 -29.16
CA LYS A 1136 -5.80 9.46 -30.04
C LYS A 1136 -4.86 10.48 -29.35
N PRO A 1137 -4.29 10.14 -28.17
CA PRO A 1137 -3.46 11.06 -27.40
C PRO A 1137 -2.21 11.48 -28.19
N GLY A 1138 -1.71 12.70 -27.96
CA GLY A 1138 -0.53 13.23 -28.65
C GLY A 1138 0.72 12.35 -28.53
N VAL A 1139 1.66 12.50 -29.46
CA VAL A 1139 2.88 11.66 -29.54
C VAL A 1139 3.75 11.81 -28.28
N ILE A 1140 3.89 13.04 -27.77
CA ILE A 1140 4.56 13.32 -26.50
C ILE A 1140 3.55 13.14 -25.35
N ILE A 1141 3.85 12.19 -24.45
CA ILE A 1141 3.00 11.80 -23.32
C ILE A 1141 3.44 12.42 -22.00
N ALA A 1142 4.68 12.91 -21.89
CA ALA A 1142 5.30 13.39 -20.64
C ALA A 1142 4.49 14.42 -19.81
N ARG A 1143 3.57 15.17 -20.41
CA ARG A 1143 2.72 16.17 -19.75
C ARG A 1143 1.30 15.69 -19.42
N ASN A 1144 0.91 14.48 -19.82
CA ASN A 1144 -0.43 13.94 -19.56
C ASN A 1144 -0.45 13.12 -18.25
N PRO A 1145 -1.18 13.56 -17.20
CA PRO A 1145 -1.22 12.84 -15.92
C PRO A 1145 -1.89 11.47 -16.04
N LEU A 1146 -3.01 11.36 -16.77
CA LEU A 1146 -3.76 10.11 -16.99
C LEU A 1146 -2.88 9.01 -17.59
N ALA A 1147 -1.87 9.38 -18.37
CA ALA A 1147 -0.94 8.48 -19.05
C ALA A 1147 0.35 8.18 -18.27
N THR A 1148 0.65 8.93 -17.20
CA THR A 1148 1.93 8.87 -16.48
C THR A 1148 1.80 8.53 -14.99
N GLN A 1149 0.59 8.56 -14.44
CA GLN A 1149 0.30 8.13 -13.07
C GLN A 1149 0.39 6.60 -12.88
N LEU A 1150 0.81 6.20 -11.68
CA LEU A 1150 1.02 4.80 -11.24
C LEU A 1150 -0.27 4.12 -10.71
N SER A 1151 -1.25 4.91 -10.27
CA SER A 1151 -2.58 4.45 -9.87
C SER A 1151 -3.52 4.39 -11.06
N ARG A 1152 -4.43 3.41 -11.09
CA ARG A 1152 -5.50 3.33 -12.11
C ARG A 1152 -6.36 4.60 -12.04
N PRO A 1153 -6.56 5.35 -13.15
CA PRO A 1153 -7.50 6.47 -13.19
C PRO A 1153 -8.92 6.05 -12.82
N GLU A 1154 -9.61 6.86 -12.01
CA GLU A 1154 -10.97 6.58 -11.52
C GLU A 1154 -11.98 6.48 -12.68
N VAL A 1155 -11.84 7.32 -13.71
CA VAL A 1155 -12.64 7.33 -14.94
C VAL A 1155 -12.78 5.94 -15.58
N TYR A 1156 -11.72 5.13 -15.60
CA TYR A 1156 -11.79 3.78 -16.18
C TYR A 1156 -12.54 2.78 -15.30
N ALA A 1157 -12.48 2.95 -13.96
CA ALA A 1157 -13.25 2.12 -13.03
C ALA A 1157 -14.75 2.47 -13.05
N GLU A 1158 -15.11 3.73 -13.26
CA GLU A 1158 -16.49 4.17 -13.47
C GLU A 1158 -17.09 3.61 -14.76
N GLN A 1159 -16.29 3.59 -15.84
CA GLN A 1159 -16.67 2.98 -17.12
C GLN A 1159 -16.90 1.46 -17.02
N ASP A 1160 -16.01 0.72 -16.34
CA ASP A 1160 -16.21 -0.72 -16.12
C ASP A 1160 -17.52 -1.00 -15.35
N ALA A 1161 -17.76 -0.22 -14.28
CA ALA A 1161 -18.99 -0.33 -13.51
C ALA A 1161 -20.24 0.06 -14.33
N ALA A 1162 -20.12 0.97 -15.32
CA ALA A 1162 -21.20 1.29 -16.24
C ALA A 1162 -21.52 0.14 -17.20
N ILE A 1163 -20.50 -0.55 -17.72
CA ILE A 1163 -20.67 -1.73 -18.60
C ILE A 1163 -21.33 -2.88 -17.82
N ALA A 1164 -20.85 -3.19 -16.60
CA ALA A 1164 -21.43 -4.24 -15.75
C ALA A 1164 -22.93 -4.00 -15.47
N ARG A 1165 -23.31 -2.78 -15.08
CA ARG A 1165 -24.72 -2.37 -14.87
C ARG A 1165 -25.56 -2.33 -16.16
N GLY A 1166 -24.92 -2.35 -17.34
CA GLY A 1166 -25.58 -2.53 -18.62
C GLY A 1166 -25.93 -3.99 -18.89
N ALA A 1167 -24.97 -4.90 -18.65
CA ALA A 1167 -25.16 -6.34 -18.75
C ALA A 1167 -26.26 -6.85 -17.79
N GLU A 1168 -26.25 -6.39 -16.53
CA GLU A 1168 -27.31 -6.73 -15.55
C GLU A 1168 -28.72 -6.34 -16.04
N LYS A 1169 -28.86 -5.20 -16.75
CA LYS A 1169 -30.15 -4.74 -17.30
C LYS A 1169 -30.62 -5.49 -18.54
N THR A 1170 -29.71 -6.16 -19.24
CA THR A 1170 -30.03 -7.07 -20.36
C THR A 1170 -30.12 -8.54 -19.89
N GLY A 1171 -29.91 -8.79 -18.60
CA GLY A 1171 -29.91 -10.11 -17.96
C GLY A 1171 -31.27 -10.80 -17.80
N ARG A 1172 -32.19 -10.64 -18.76
CA ARG A 1172 -33.39 -11.47 -18.90
C ARG A 1172 -33.34 -12.18 -20.25
N TRP A 1173 -32.69 -13.34 -20.26
CA TRP A 1173 -32.85 -14.33 -21.32
C TRP A 1173 -34.25 -14.95 -21.23
N ASP A 1174 -35.19 -14.39 -21.97
CA ASP A 1174 -36.27 -15.22 -22.53
C ASP A 1174 -35.68 -15.94 -23.76
N GLY A 1175 -36.08 -17.20 -23.99
CA GLY A 1175 -35.66 -17.98 -25.16
C GLY A 1175 -36.36 -17.53 -26.45
N ASP A 1176 -35.93 -18.10 -27.57
CA ASP A 1176 -36.48 -17.90 -28.93
C ASP A 1176 -36.41 -16.45 -29.48
N GLU A 1177 -35.35 -16.14 -30.23
CA GLU A 1177 -35.53 -15.33 -31.45
C GLU A 1177 -34.50 -15.66 -32.55
N GLU A 1178 -34.82 -16.69 -33.34
CA GLU A 1178 -34.24 -16.84 -34.68
C GLU A 1178 -34.96 -15.88 -35.65
N LYS A 1179 -34.19 -14.98 -36.31
CA LYS A 1179 -34.57 -13.97 -37.34
C LYS A 1179 -34.87 -12.55 -36.84
N ALA A 1180 -33.82 -11.72 -36.76
CA ALA A 1180 -33.96 -10.26 -36.83
C ALA A 1180 -32.79 -9.59 -37.61
N SER A 1181 -32.76 -9.75 -38.93
CA SER A 1181 -31.82 -9.02 -39.79
C SER A 1181 -32.34 -7.60 -40.08
N GLY A 1182 -31.97 -6.62 -39.27
CA GLY A 1182 -32.37 -5.21 -39.45
C GLY A 1182 -31.35 -4.24 -38.88
N GLY A 1183 -30.64 -3.50 -39.74
CA GLY A 1183 -29.68 -2.48 -39.32
C GLY A 1183 -30.35 -1.16 -38.97
N ILE A 1184 -29.89 -0.50 -37.90
CA ILE A 1184 -30.26 0.88 -37.55
C ILE A 1184 -28.98 1.73 -37.55
N ALA A 1185 -29.02 2.86 -38.26
CA ALA A 1185 -27.90 3.77 -38.35
C ALA A 1185 -27.80 4.67 -37.10
N VAL A 1186 -26.59 4.91 -36.61
CA VAL A 1186 -26.36 5.91 -35.56
C VAL A 1186 -26.30 7.30 -36.19
N GLU A 1187 -27.33 8.09 -35.95
CA GLU A 1187 -27.44 9.48 -36.41
C GLU A 1187 -26.43 10.38 -35.68
N LYS A 1188 -25.83 11.35 -36.39
CA LYS A 1188 -24.91 12.32 -35.80
C LYS A 1188 -25.68 13.55 -35.33
N VAL A 1189 -25.37 14.04 -34.13
CA VAL A 1189 -25.86 15.33 -33.63
C VAL A 1189 -24.71 16.13 -33.03
N GLY A 1190 -24.60 17.40 -33.43
CA GLY A 1190 -23.80 18.46 -32.77
C GLY A 1190 -22.29 18.31 -32.82
#